data_AF-A0A966UP06-F1
#
_entry.id   AF-A0A966UP06-F1
#
_cell.length_a   1.000
_cell.length_b   1.000
_cell.length_c   1.000
_cell.angle_alpha   90.00
_cell.angle_beta   90.00
_cell.angle_gamma   90.00
#
_symmetry.space_group_name_H-M   'P 1'
#
loop_
_entity.id
_entity.type
_entity.pdbx_description
1 polymer ?
#
loop_
_entity_poly.entity_id
_entity_poly.type
_entity_poly.pdbx_seq_one_letter_code
_entity_poly.pdbx_strand_id
1 'polypeptide(L)'
;MRNLKENKNTLTSLMVLLTFILAILTFYPDKALAIIYGGDLISEETYNNKVCCSNVIFIPGFESSRLYADKKGIFGTTTDKLWEPLTSSDIKRLSTDSNGNSVTNGVYTKDIIDSIPLSGNIYESFIKTMDGLVSDGTIKRWISTPYDWRKGVYDIVDDGFVDKVIDLSKDSKTGKVIIIAHSNGGLITKALMKKLKDIDKTNLIENVILVTVPELGTPKAISSMLHGYQESLAKGVIMNSNEAREFSKNLPGAYGLLPSKKFFENNPVSIITNLFSASTTINSFEGLKNFLFNNPFSRAFSSNTDIPILLNQKLFSKNEELHSQIDDLKMQNDTKVTSISGWGLETIAGLFYKKDKKHCKGNNTYSCDINFRVSKNKSGDGTVLTKSNSGNNSILEYFNLDSLNKDKNKKINHANVLESTDLLNKITDTIKDQKPENPSYGKYFSTTEPIDDSDDLRIDIYSPLDIDIYDKQGRHVGLVYNAYYNRYLDDDEYTIPGSFYAETGSTKTVSVPFGQEYKIMMRGNDVGVFVVDLSREKAGENTITTSFSELVATPLTNIELVVGTSSETFLKDSYMNIDFDGDQMTDIVSRSDEYRGSTTTWPIRDIQSYLESMRKVIVTLGLSSKVEKSWLNRIDTISNIDQIRNRPRVERIIKRLSRKDEYHNDKITDKQKTAILNLFEELLPYVESTARGKKG
;
A
#
# COMPACT_ATOMS: atom_id res chain seq x y z
N MET A 1 -55.12 -71.75 23.29
CA MET A 1 -54.02 -71.82 24.30
C MET A 1 -52.64 -72.19 23.72
N ARG A 2 -52.42 -72.21 22.40
CA ARG A 2 -51.07 -72.32 21.79
C ARG A 2 -50.36 -70.96 21.60
N ASN A 3 -51.10 -69.85 21.47
CA ASN A 3 -50.52 -68.50 21.24
C ASN A 3 -50.02 -67.74 22.49
N LEU A 4 -50.06 -68.33 23.69
CA LEU A 4 -49.50 -67.69 24.90
C LEU A 4 -48.15 -68.26 25.35
N LYS A 5 -47.70 -69.38 24.75
CA LYS A 5 -46.36 -69.96 25.02
C LYS A 5 -45.28 -69.43 24.07
N GLU A 6 -45.61 -69.11 22.83
CA GLU A 6 -44.64 -68.53 21.88
C GLU A 6 -44.27 -67.08 22.24
N ASN A 7 -45.22 -66.28 22.73
CA ASN A 7 -44.96 -64.88 23.09
C ASN A 7 -44.14 -64.68 24.37
N LYS A 8 -44.03 -65.69 25.24
CA LYS A 8 -43.12 -65.61 26.40
C LYS A 8 -41.67 -65.80 25.96
N ASN A 9 -41.38 -66.78 25.09
CA ASN A 9 -40.01 -67.07 24.67
C ASN A 9 -39.38 -65.97 23.79
N THR A 10 -40.19 -65.27 22.99
CA THR A 10 -39.74 -64.09 22.23
C THR A 10 -39.49 -62.89 23.14
N LEU A 11 -40.32 -62.64 24.15
CA LEU A 11 -40.07 -61.55 25.10
C LEU A 11 -38.82 -61.78 25.96
N THR A 12 -38.57 -63.01 26.41
CA THR A 12 -37.35 -63.33 27.17
C THR A 12 -36.10 -63.24 26.29
N SER A 13 -36.17 -63.67 25.02
CA SER A 13 -35.03 -63.54 24.10
C SER A 13 -34.74 -62.09 23.74
N LEU A 14 -35.78 -61.25 23.59
CA LEU A 14 -35.62 -59.83 23.31
C LEU A 14 -35.02 -59.08 24.52
N MET A 15 -35.45 -59.42 25.74
CA MET A 15 -34.87 -58.86 26.96
C MET A 15 -33.41 -59.27 27.14
N VAL A 16 -33.05 -60.54 26.92
CA VAL A 16 -31.65 -60.99 27.01
C VAL A 16 -30.77 -60.26 25.98
N LEU A 17 -31.25 -60.09 24.75
CA LEU A 17 -30.54 -59.33 23.72
C LEU A 17 -30.38 -57.85 24.09
N LEU A 18 -31.42 -57.21 24.62
CA LEU A 18 -31.37 -55.81 25.05
C LEU A 18 -30.40 -55.60 26.23
N THR A 19 -30.36 -56.56 27.17
CA THR A 19 -29.46 -56.51 28.33
C THR A 19 -28.00 -56.72 27.89
N PHE A 20 -27.77 -57.56 26.88
CA PHE A 20 -26.45 -57.79 26.29
C PHE A 20 -25.94 -56.55 25.52
N ILE A 21 -26.83 -55.89 24.77
CA ILE A 21 -26.52 -54.64 24.05
C ILE A 21 -26.24 -53.50 25.04
N LEU A 22 -27.02 -53.37 26.12
CA LEU A 22 -26.77 -52.37 27.16
C LEU A 22 -25.44 -52.63 27.90
N ALA A 23 -25.09 -53.90 28.17
CA ALA A 23 -23.83 -54.27 28.79
C ALA A 23 -22.63 -53.96 27.87
N ILE A 24 -22.75 -54.18 26.56
CA ILE A 24 -21.70 -53.83 25.59
C ILE A 24 -21.54 -52.31 25.48
N LEU A 25 -22.64 -51.55 25.47
CA LEU A 25 -22.61 -50.07 25.43
C LEU A 25 -22.05 -49.44 26.71
N THR A 26 -22.21 -50.08 27.86
CA THR A 26 -21.71 -49.57 29.16
C THR A 26 -20.25 -49.92 29.43
N PHE A 27 -19.75 -51.05 28.92
CA PHE A 27 -18.37 -51.48 29.16
C PHE A 27 -17.42 -51.27 27.96
N TYR A 28 -17.94 -51.08 26.74
CA TYR A 28 -17.15 -50.89 25.51
C TYR A 28 -17.82 -49.89 24.55
N PRO A 29 -17.94 -48.60 24.91
CA PRO A 29 -18.68 -47.60 24.13
C PRO A 29 -18.13 -47.47 22.69
N ASP A 30 -16.82 -47.61 22.50
CA ASP A 30 -16.16 -47.44 21.20
C ASP A 30 -16.35 -48.64 20.23
N LYS A 31 -16.81 -49.79 20.73
CA LYS A 31 -17.01 -51.01 19.90
C LYS A 31 -18.46 -51.25 19.50
N ALA A 32 -19.41 -50.47 20.02
CA ALA A 32 -20.83 -50.67 19.76
C ALA A 32 -21.28 -50.21 18.36
N LEU A 33 -20.52 -49.33 17.70
CA LEU A 33 -20.86 -48.83 16.35
C LEU A 33 -20.61 -49.86 15.23
N ALA A 34 -19.70 -50.82 15.44
CA ALA A 34 -19.24 -51.76 14.41
C ALA A 34 -20.18 -52.95 14.17
N ILE A 35 -21.17 -53.19 15.03
CA ILE A 35 -22.09 -54.34 14.91
C ILE A 35 -23.34 -53.99 14.06
N ILE A 36 -23.63 -52.70 13.84
CA ILE A 36 -24.84 -52.24 13.13
C ILE A 36 -24.60 -52.02 11.62
N TYR A 37 -23.36 -51.75 11.21
CA TYR A 37 -22.97 -51.60 9.80
C TYR A 37 -21.82 -52.55 9.50
N GLY A 38 -22.12 -53.66 8.82
CA GLY A 38 -21.14 -54.69 8.44
C GLY A 38 -20.07 -54.18 7.47
N GLY A 39 -19.09 -53.46 8.00
CA GLY A 39 -17.86 -53.05 7.33
C GLY A 39 -16.66 -53.59 8.09
N ASP A 40 -15.63 -54.00 7.35
CA ASP A 40 -14.38 -54.51 7.89
C ASP A 40 -13.80 -53.56 8.96
N LEU A 41 -13.44 -54.13 10.11
CA LEU A 41 -12.61 -53.48 11.12
C LEU A 41 -11.21 -53.29 10.54
N ILE A 42 -11.01 -52.21 9.79
CA ILE A 42 -9.70 -51.60 9.66
C ILE A 42 -9.39 -51.04 11.05
N SER A 43 -8.42 -51.63 11.74
CA SER A 43 -7.93 -51.12 13.02
C SER A 43 -7.59 -49.63 12.91
N GLU A 44 -8.08 -48.82 13.85
CA GLU A 44 -7.69 -47.41 14.02
C GLU A 44 -6.16 -47.20 14.15
N GLU A 45 -5.39 -48.26 14.39
CA GLU A 45 -3.93 -48.19 14.47
C GLU A 45 -3.22 -48.00 13.12
N THR A 46 -3.88 -48.23 11.97
CA THR A 46 -3.21 -48.11 10.65
C THR A 46 -3.37 -46.75 9.98
N TYR A 47 -4.14 -45.81 10.56
CA TYR A 47 -4.23 -44.43 10.05
C TYR A 47 -3.17 -43.49 10.64
N ASN A 48 -2.36 -43.96 11.60
CA ASN A 48 -1.49 -43.11 12.41
C ASN A 48 0.01 -43.16 12.04
N ASN A 49 0.34 -43.62 10.83
CA ASN A 49 1.73 -43.64 10.34
C ASN A 49 1.92 -42.82 9.07
N LYS A 50 1.19 -41.70 8.92
CA LYS A 50 1.60 -40.68 7.93
C LYS A 50 2.95 -40.14 8.41
N VAL A 51 4.02 -40.51 7.70
CA VAL A 51 5.35 -39.97 7.97
C VAL A 51 5.26 -38.46 7.81
N CYS A 52 5.42 -37.73 8.91
CA CYS A 52 5.45 -36.27 8.93
C CYS A 52 6.80 -35.81 9.53
N CYS A 53 7.37 -34.69 9.10
CA CYS A 53 6.90 -33.76 8.08
C CYS A 53 8.01 -33.47 7.05
N SER A 54 7.63 -32.99 5.87
CA SER A 54 8.58 -32.62 4.82
C SER A 54 9.47 -31.46 5.26
N ASN A 55 10.72 -31.45 4.80
CA ASN A 55 11.60 -30.29 4.95
C ASN A 55 11.06 -29.07 4.20
N VAL A 56 11.45 -27.88 4.64
CA VAL A 56 10.92 -26.61 4.12
C VAL A 56 12.00 -25.82 3.36
N ILE A 57 11.65 -25.30 2.19
CA ILE A 57 12.43 -24.29 1.47
C ILE A 57 11.65 -22.98 1.45
N PHE A 58 12.30 -21.91 1.92
CA PHE A 58 11.69 -20.58 1.95
C PHE A 58 12.29 -19.66 0.89
N ILE A 59 11.44 -19.10 0.03
CA ILE A 59 11.81 -18.17 -1.04
C ILE A 59 11.27 -16.77 -0.69
N PRO A 60 12.14 -15.79 -0.41
CA PRO A 60 11.74 -14.51 0.16
C PRO A 60 11.21 -13.53 -0.91
N GLY A 61 10.66 -12.39 -0.50
CA GLY A 61 10.11 -11.35 -1.38
C GLY A 61 11.14 -10.51 -2.15
N PHE A 62 10.66 -9.60 -2.99
CA PHE A 62 11.51 -8.61 -3.66
C PHE A 62 12.24 -7.75 -2.61
N GLU A 63 13.50 -7.40 -2.85
CA GLU A 63 14.33 -6.61 -1.93
C GLU A 63 14.53 -7.20 -0.52
N SER A 64 14.17 -8.45 -0.28
CA SER A 64 14.24 -9.06 1.05
C SER A 64 15.43 -10.00 1.25
N SER A 65 16.37 -10.00 0.30
CA SER A 65 17.69 -10.61 0.43
C SER A 65 18.75 -9.52 0.54
N ARG A 66 19.69 -9.68 1.48
CA ARG A 66 20.79 -8.72 1.64
C ARG A 66 21.80 -8.88 0.51
N LEU A 67 22.26 -7.77 -0.02
CA LEU A 67 23.23 -7.72 -1.11
C LEU A 67 24.55 -7.19 -0.61
N TYR A 68 25.63 -7.86 -0.99
CA TYR A 68 26.98 -7.58 -0.56
C TYR A 68 27.91 -7.44 -1.76
N ALA A 69 29.01 -6.72 -1.58
CA ALA A 69 30.11 -6.72 -2.52
C ALA A 69 31.45 -6.73 -1.77
N ASP A 70 32.37 -7.57 -2.23
CA ASP A 70 33.71 -7.62 -1.70
C ASP A 70 34.59 -6.55 -2.31
N LYS A 71 35.36 -5.86 -1.47
CA LYS A 71 36.37 -4.89 -1.86
C LYS A 71 37.75 -5.43 -1.50
N LYS A 72 38.55 -5.71 -2.53
CA LYS A 72 39.97 -6.08 -2.35
C LYS A 72 40.78 -4.82 -2.09
N GLY A 73 41.43 -4.76 -0.93
CA GLY A 73 42.36 -3.70 -0.55
C GLY A 73 43.76 -4.24 -0.25
N ILE A 74 44.68 -3.33 0.06
CA ILE A 74 46.10 -3.65 0.37
C ILE A 74 46.21 -4.49 1.66
N PHE A 75 45.23 -4.39 2.57
CA PHE A 75 45.20 -5.10 3.86
C PHE A 75 44.25 -6.31 3.88
N GLY A 76 43.77 -6.79 2.72
CA GLY A 76 42.86 -7.92 2.60
C GLY A 76 41.53 -7.57 1.93
N THR A 77 40.58 -8.50 1.99
CA THR A 77 39.22 -8.32 1.43
C THR A 77 38.28 -7.86 2.55
N THR A 78 37.58 -6.76 2.33
CA THR A 78 36.46 -6.33 3.19
C THR A 78 35.14 -6.57 2.46
N THR A 79 34.11 -7.00 3.18
CA THR A 79 32.77 -7.17 2.62
C THR A 79 31.91 -5.97 2.99
N ASP A 80 31.37 -5.28 1.98
CA ASP A 80 30.43 -4.19 2.16
C ASP A 80 28.99 -4.72 2.01
N LYS A 81 28.11 -4.38 2.96
CA LYS A 81 26.66 -4.58 2.78
C LYS A 81 26.11 -3.41 1.98
N LEU A 82 25.61 -3.68 0.78
CA LEU A 82 24.99 -2.69 -0.11
C LEU A 82 23.49 -2.54 0.14
N TRP A 83 22.85 -3.62 0.59
CA TRP A 83 21.43 -3.64 0.94
C TRP A 83 21.27 -4.25 2.33
N GLU A 84 20.74 -3.54 3.32
CA GLU A 84 20.02 -2.25 3.27
C GLU A 84 20.99 -1.05 3.18
N PRO A 85 20.75 -0.07 2.29
CA PRO A 85 21.74 0.96 1.94
C PRO A 85 21.89 1.96 3.07
N LEU A 86 23.14 2.36 3.35
CA LEU A 86 23.43 3.42 4.33
C LEU A 86 23.72 4.75 3.65
N THR A 87 24.09 4.72 2.37
CA THR A 87 24.46 5.90 1.59
C THR A 87 23.94 5.82 0.16
N SER A 88 23.82 6.97 -0.51
CA SER A 88 23.50 7.01 -1.95
C SER A 88 24.57 6.34 -2.82
N SER A 89 25.80 6.14 -2.29
CA SER A 89 26.84 5.38 -2.98
C SER A 89 26.50 3.89 -3.06
N ASP A 90 25.77 3.34 -2.10
CA ASP A 90 25.38 1.93 -2.11
C ASP A 90 24.36 1.67 -3.22
N ILE A 91 23.39 2.58 -3.39
CA ILE A 91 22.42 2.57 -4.50
C ILE A 91 23.10 2.64 -5.87
N LYS A 92 24.08 3.55 -6.03
CA LYS A 92 24.87 3.65 -7.26
C LYS A 92 25.61 2.36 -7.58
N ARG A 93 26.13 1.66 -6.57
CA ARG A 93 26.80 0.35 -6.74
C ARG A 93 25.81 -0.76 -7.06
N LEU A 94 24.59 -0.70 -6.52
CA LEU A 94 23.53 -1.66 -6.80
C LEU A 94 22.91 -1.50 -8.18
N SER A 95 23.08 -0.35 -8.81
CA SER A 95 22.47 -0.01 -10.10
C SER A 95 22.83 -1.00 -11.22
N THR A 96 22.01 -0.99 -12.27
CA THR A 96 22.19 -1.77 -13.48
C THR A 96 22.32 -0.86 -14.70
N ASP A 97 23.05 -1.33 -15.72
CA ASP A 97 23.16 -0.65 -17.00
C ASP A 97 21.88 -0.80 -17.84
N SER A 98 21.82 -0.14 -19.01
CA SER A 98 20.66 -0.22 -19.90
C SER A 98 20.36 -1.61 -20.47
N ASN A 99 21.25 -2.59 -20.30
CA ASN A 99 21.04 -3.98 -20.64
C ASN A 99 20.55 -4.82 -19.45
N GLY A 100 20.46 -4.23 -18.25
CA GLY A 100 20.11 -4.90 -17.01
C GLY A 100 21.28 -5.61 -16.33
N ASN A 101 22.52 -5.36 -16.77
CA ASN A 101 23.70 -5.93 -16.12
C ASN A 101 24.10 -5.08 -14.92
N SER A 102 24.60 -5.71 -13.85
CA SER A 102 25.07 -4.95 -12.69
C SER A 102 26.27 -4.07 -13.06
N VAL A 103 26.26 -2.81 -12.60
CA VAL A 103 27.40 -1.90 -12.77
C VAL A 103 28.58 -2.26 -11.85
N THR A 104 28.30 -2.97 -10.75
CA THR A 104 29.30 -3.47 -9.82
C THR A 104 29.48 -4.97 -10.01
N ASN A 105 30.71 -5.38 -10.34
CA ASN A 105 31.04 -6.80 -10.46
C ASN A 105 31.04 -7.49 -9.08
N GLY A 106 30.60 -8.74 -9.05
CA GLY A 106 30.70 -9.59 -7.85
C GLY A 106 29.74 -9.23 -6.73
N VAL A 107 28.62 -8.57 -7.03
CA VAL A 107 27.52 -8.44 -6.05
C VAL A 107 26.90 -9.82 -5.82
N TYR A 108 26.71 -10.19 -4.56
CA TYR A 108 26.20 -11.49 -4.15
C TYR A 108 25.28 -11.39 -2.93
N THR A 109 24.65 -12.51 -2.57
CA THR A 109 23.77 -12.62 -1.40
C THR A 109 24.10 -13.87 -0.60
N LYS A 110 23.80 -13.85 0.70
CA LYS A 110 24.02 -14.99 1.61
C LYS A 110 22.93 -15.17 2.68
N ASP A 111 22.09 -14.16 2.90
CA ASP A 111 21.05 -14.16 3.92
C ASP A 111 19.86 -13.27 3.53
N ILE A 112 18.72 -13.54 4.17
CA ILE A 112 17.47 -12.80 4.05
C ILE A 112 17.38 -11.73 5.15
N ILE A 113 16.50 -10.74 4.97
CA ILE A 113 16.23 -9.73 5.99
C ILE A 113 15.38 -10.33 7.11
N ASP A 114 15.93 -10.43 8.31
CA ASP A 114 15.20 -10.73 9.55
C ASP A 114 14.47 -9.47 10.05
N SER A 115 15.22 -8.38 10.22
CA SER A 115 14.73 -7.08 10.67
C SER A 115 15.51 -5.95 9.99
N ILE A 116 14.88 -4.77 9.95
CA ILE A 116 15.48 -3.52 9.47
C ILE A 116 15.53 -2.57 10.68
N PRO A 117 16.72 -2.04 11.05
CA PRO A 117 16.82 -1.06 12.13
C PRO A 117 15.85 0.11 11.94
N LEU A 118 15.12 0.47 12.99
CA LEU A 118 14.09 1.53 13.01
C LEU A 118 12.81 1.25 12.19
N SER A 119 12.82 0.32 11.23
CA SER A 119 11.63 -0.06 10.44
C SER A 119 10.92 -1.31 10.98
N GLY A 120 11.59 -2.13 11.80
CA GLY A 120 11.00 -3.28 12.48
C GLY A 120 11.30 -4.62 11.80
N ASN A 121 10.53 -5.64 12.17
CA ASN A 121 10.77 -7.02 11.76
C ASN A 121 10.14 -7.33 10.40
N ILE A 122 10.81 -8.19 9.63
CA ILE A 122 10.37 -8.64 8.30
C ILE A 122 10.14 -10.16 8.31
N TYR A 123 11.16 -10.94 8.69
CA TYR A 123 11.09 -12.40 8.78
C TYR A 123 11.58 -12.97 10.12
N GLU A 124 11.88 -12.13 11.12
CA GLU A 124 12.37 -12.58 12.41
C GLU A 124 11.45 -13.63 13.06
N SER A 125 10.14 -13.41 13.10
CA SER A 125 9.19 -14.35 13.70
C SER A 125 9.08 -15.63 12.87
N PHE A 126 9.10 -15.53 11.54
CA PHE A 126 9.08 -16.67 10.64
C PHE A 126 10.32 -17.57 10.83
N ILE A 127 11.51 -16.97 10.87
CA ILE A 127 12.77 -17.68 11.13
C ILE A 127 12.68 -18.43 12.45
N LYS A 128 12.25 -17.76 13.52
CA LYS A 128 12.06 -18.39 14.85
C LYS A 128 11.06 -19.54 14.81
N THR A 129 9.95 -19.41 14.07
CA THR A 129 8.99 -20.50 13.91
C THR A 129 9.61 -21.69 13.19
N MET A 130 10.33 -21.47 12.09
CA MET A 130 10.98 -22.56 11.35
C MET A 130 12.08 -23.25 12.15
N ASP A 131 12.89 -22.48 12.89
CA ASP A 131 13.89 -23.02 13.83
C ASP A 131 13.23 -23.83 14.95
N GLY A 132 12.08 -23.38 15.45
CA GLY A 132 11.27 -24.11 16.41
C GLY A 132 10.81 -25.48 15.88
N LEU A 133 10.36 -25.55 14.62
CA LEU A 133 9.95 -26.80 13.97
C LEU A 133 11.10 -27.78 13.72
N VAL A 134 12.34 -27.29 13.65
CA VAL A 134 13.54 -28.14 13.62
C VAL A 134 13.88 -28.61 15.03
N SER A 135 13.86 -27.69 15.99
CA SER A 135 14.23 -27.98 17.38
C SER A 135 13.27 -28.96 18.06
N ASP A 136 11.97 -28.92 17.73
CA ASP A 136 10.97 -29.87 18.25
C ASP A 136 10.96 -31.19 17.45
N GLY A 137 11.77 -31.28 16.39
CA GLY A 137 11.88 -32.44 15.53
C GLY A 137 10.68 -32.65 14.61
N THR A 138 9.79 -31.67 14.39
CA THR A 138 8.68 -31.74 13.43
C THR A 138 9.21 -31.95 12.01
N ILE A 139 10.08 -31.05 11.55
CA ILE A 139 10.83 -31.17 10.29
C ILE A 139 12.30 -31.45 10.60
N LYS A 140 13.05 -32.04 9.66
CA LYS A 140 14.48 -32.30 9.90
C LYS A 140 15.31 -31.03 9.72
N ARG A 141 15.00 -30.24 8.70
CA ARG A 141 15.63 -28.94 8.45
C ARG A 141 14.75 -28.06 7.57
N TRP A 142 15.01 -26.76 7.63
CA TRP A 142 14.56 -25.81 6.63
C TRP A 142 15.75 -25.02 6.08
N ILE A 143 15.59 -24.41 4.92
CA ILE A 143 16.58 -23.46 4.37
C ILE A 143 15.87 -22.20 3.85
N SER A 144 16.51 -21.05 3.99
CA SER A 144 16.16 -19.84 3.22
C SER A 144 16.96 -19.79 1.92
N THR A 145 16.35 -19.30 0.85
CA THR A 145 17.01 -19.10 -0.45
C THR A 145 17.08 -17.62 -0.80
N PRO A 146 18.03 -16.87 -0.22
CA PRO A 146 18.26 -15.50 -0.65
C PRO A 146 18.70 -15.47 -2.12
N TYR A 147 18.29 -14.45 -2.85
CA TYR A 147 18.59 -14.27 -4.27
C TYR A 147 18.88 -12.79 -4.60
N ASP A 148 19.58 -12.57 -5.71
CA ASP A 148 19.80 -11.23 -6.24
C ASP A 148 18.53 -10.73 -6.92
N TRP A 149 17.68 -10.04 -6.15
CA TRP A 149 16.38 -9.50 -6.58
C TRP A 149 16.48 -8.48 -7.71
N ARG A 150 17.68 -8.02 -8.06
CA ARG A 150 17.90 -7.15 -9.22
C ARG A 150 17.77 -7.91 -10.54
N LYS A 151 18.01 -9.23 -10.53
CA LYS A 151 17.96 -10.09 -11.72
C LYS A 151 16.53 -10.46 -12.11
N GLY A 152 16.33 -10.84 -13.37
CA GLY A 152 15.07 -11.39 -13.83
C GLY A 152 14.79 -12.76 -13.19
N VAL A 153 13.51 -13.11 -13.07
CA VAL A 153 13.07 -14.36 -12.39
C VAL A 153 13.75 -15.62 -12.96
N TYR A 154 13.86 -15.74 -14.30
CA TYR A 154 14.53 -16.90 -14.91
C TYR A 154 16.04 -16.94 -14.70
N ASP A 155 16.68 -15.79 -14.55
CA ASP A 155 18.12 -15.70 -14.29
C ASP A 155 18.46 -16.13 -12.85
N ILE A 156 17.47 -16.17 -11.96
CA ILE A 156 17.62 -16.58 -10.55
C ILE A 156 17.48 -18.10 -10.40
N VAL A 157 16.54 -18.73 -11.11
CA VAL A 157 16.26 -20.16 -11.00
C VAL A 157 17.24 -20.93 -11.89
N ASP A 158 18.48 -21.09 -11.46
CA ASP A 158 19.50 -21.90 -12.14
C ASP A 158 19.50 -23.38 -11.67
N ASP A 159 20.42 -24.19 -12.19
CA ASP A 159 20.54 -25.61 -11.82
C ASP A 159 20.90 -25.78 -10.33
N GLY A 160 21.68 -24.85 -9.77
CA GLY A 160 22.01 -24.83 -8.34
C GLY A 160 20.78 -24.57 -7.47
N PHE A 161 19.81 -23.79 -7.94
CA PHE A 161 18.53 -23.61 -7.26
C PHE A 161 17.72 -24.92 -7.24
N VAL A 162 17.71 -25.66 -8.36
CA VAL A 162 17.04 -26.96 -8.46
C VAL A 162 17.71 -28.00 -7.56
N ASP A 163 19.04 -28.01 -7.50
CA ASP A 163 19.80 -28.93 -6.65
C ASP A 163 19.49 -28.74 -5.16
N LYS A 164 19.25 -27.50 -4.70
CA LYS A 164 18.80 -27.24 -3.31
C LYS A 164 17.52 -27.99 -2.97
N VAL A 165 16.55 -28.05 -3.90
CA VAL A 165 15.29 -28.78 -3.69
C VAL A 165 15.56 -30.28 -3.60
N ILE A 166 16.36 -30.81 -4.53
CA ILE A 166 16.70 -32.24 -4.59
C ILE A 166 17.45 -32.67 -3.31
N ASP A 167 18.39 -31.87 -2.85
CA ASP A 167 19.16 -32.17 -1.64
C ASP A 167 18.33 -32.05 -0.37
N LEU A 168 17.36 -31.13 -0.36
CA LEU A 168 16.42 -31.00 0.74
C LEU A 168 15.44 -32.18 0.82
N SER A 169 15.05 -32.73 -0.34
CA SER A 169 14.15 -33.89 -0.42
C SER A 169 14.82 -35.19 0.03
N LYS A 170 16.09 -35.42 -0.33
CA LYS A 170 16.86 -36.64 0.05
C LYS A 170 16.91 -36.87 1.56
N ASP A 171 16.99 -35.79 2.33
CA ASP A 171 17.11 -35.83 3.77
C ASP A 171 15.78 -35.60 4.50
N SER A 172 14.70 -35.41 3.74
CA SER A 172 13.37 -35.19 4.28
C SER A 172 12.76 -36.49 4.78
N LYS A 173 12.02 -36.44 5.89
CA LYS A 173 11.35 -37.64 6.45
C LYS A 173 10.41 -38.30 5.44
N THR A 174 9.77 -37.48 4.61
CA THR A 174 8.79 -37.90 3.58
C THR A 174 9.44 -38.18 2.22
N GLY A 175 10.72 -37.85 2.04
CA GLY A 175 11.35 -37.76 0.72
C GLY A 175 10.90 -36.56 -0.13
N LYS A 176 10.09 -35.65 0.42
CA LYS A 176 9.52 -34.47 -0.27
C LYS A 176 9.85 -33.14 0.42
N VAL A 177 9.52 -32.03 -0.22
CA VAL A 177 9.76 -30.66 0.23
C VAL A 177 8.48 -29.84 0.21
N ILE A 178 8.32 -28.95 1.20
CA ILE A 178 7.32 -27.89 1.20
C ILE A 178 8.00 -26.58 0.79
N ILE A 179 7.44 -25.90 -0.21
CA ILE A 179 7.89 -24.56 -0.61
C ILE A 179 7.01 -23.52 0.07
N ILE A 180 7.62 -22.57 0.76
CA ILE A 180 6.94 -21.38 1.28
C ILE A 180 7.53 -20.18 0.56
N ALA A 181 6.68 -19.36 -0.04
CA ALA A 181 7.13 -18.22 -0.83
C ALA A 181 6.34 -16.97 -0.48
N HIS A 182 7.04 -15.85 -0.36
CA HIS A 182 6.46 -14.55 -0.08
C HIS A 182 6.62 -13.60 -1.26
N SER A 183 5.59 -12.84 -1.60
CA SER A 183 5.68 -11.76 -2.61
C SER A 183 6.32 -12.25 -3.92
N ASN A 184 7.34 -11.57 -4.45
CA ASN A 184 8.07 -11.98 -5.66
C ASN A 184 8.70 -13.39 -5.59
N GLY A 185 8.95 -13.93 -4.39
CA GLY A 185 9.38 -15.31 -4.21
C GLY A 185 8.40 -16.31 -4.80
N GLY A 186 7.11 -15.95 -4.93
CA GLY A 186 6.12 -16.77 -5.61
C GLY A 186 6.33 -16.84 -7.13
N LEU A 187 6.76 -15.77 -7.79
CA LEU A 187 7.10 -15.81 -9.22
C LEU A 187 8.32 -16.70 -9.47
N ILE A 188 9.33 -16.61 -8.59
CA ILE A 188 10.50 -17.51 -8.57
C ILE A 188 10.06 -18.96 -8.35
N THR A 189 9.11 -19.19 -7.45
CA THR A 189 8.54 -20.51 -7.22
C THR A 189 7.86 -21.07 -8.48
N LYS A 190 7.07 -20.26 -9.20
CA LYS A 190 6.43 -20.71 -10.44
C LYS A 190 7.46 -21.05 -11.52
N ALA A 191 8.52 -20.26 -11.66
CA ALA A 191 9.64 -20.57 -12.56
C ALA A 191 10.41 -21.85 -12.14
N LEU A 192 10.65 -22.04 -10.84
CA LEU A 192 11.23 -23.27 -10.28
C LEU A 192 10.38 -24.50 -10.56
N MET A 193 9.07 -24.41 -10.34
CA MET A 193 8.14 -25.50 -10.62
C MET A 193 8.08 -25.85 -12.10
N LYS A 194 8.16 -24.84 -12.98
CA LYS A 194 8.31 -25.06 -14.43
C LYS A 194 9.59 -25.84 -14.74
N LYS A 195 10.74 -25.45 -14.18
CA LYS A 195 12.00 -26.19 -14.36
C LYS A 195 11.94 -27.61 -13.81
N LEU A 196 11.38 -27.82 -12.62
CA LEU A 196 11.19 -29.14 -12.03
C LEU A 196 10.30 -30.02 -12.90
N LYS A 197 9.26 -29.45 -13.52
CA LYS A 197 8.39 -30.16 -14.46
C LYS A 197 9.15 -30.59 -15.72
N ASP A 198 10.01 -29.72 -16.25
CA ASP A 198 10.79 -30.00 -17.46
C ASP A 198 11.80 -31.15 -17.25
N ILE A 199 12.20 -31.42 -16.01
CA ILE A 199 13.11 -32.53 -15.64
C ILE A 199 12.40 -33.68 -14.88
N ASP A 200 11.07 -33.70 -14.87
CA ASP A 200 10.23 -34.73 -14.23
C ASP A 200 10.53 -34.94 -12.72
N LYS A 201 10.72 -33.84 -11.99
CA LYS A 201 11.00 -33.83 -10.52
C LYS A 201 9.97 -33.08 -9.69
N THR A 202 8.80 -32.80 -10.23
CA THR A 202 7.69 -32.16 -9.49
C THR A 202 7.18 -33.01 -8.32
N ASN A 203 7.29 -34.35 -8.44
CA ASN A 203 6.95 -35.30 -7.38
C ASN A 203 7.74 -35.12 -6.06
N LEU A 204 8.86 -34.38 -6.10
CA LEU A 204 9.64 -34.01 -4.91
C LEU A 204 8.95 -32.93 -4.07
N ILE A 205 7.92 -32.26 -4.59
CA ILE A 205 7.21 -31.20 -3.89
C ILE A 205 5.91 -31.77 -3.31
N GLU A 206 5.72 -31.57 -2.01
CA GLU A 206 4.47 -31.92 -1.33
C GLU A 206 3.46 -30.78 -1.45
N ASN A 207 3.83 -29.60 -0.93
CA ASN A 207 2.97 -28.42 -0.88
C ASN A 207 3.74 -27.17 -1.33
N VAL A 208 3.02 -26.24 -1.92
CA VAL A 208 3.46 -24.86 -2.17
C VAL A 208 2.53 -23.91 -1.42
N ILE A 209 3.09 -23.07 -0.55
CA ILE A 209 2.38 -22.05 0.21
C ILE A 209 2.82 -20.68 -0.32
N LEU A 210 1.95 -20.03 -1.08
CA LEU A 210 2.15 -18.70 -1.65
C LEU A 210 1.53 -17.67 -0.71
N VAL A 211 2.34 -16.78 -0.15
CA VAL A 211 1.91 -15.71 0.76
C VAL A 211 2.03 -14.38 0.03
N THR A 212 0.91 -13.67 -0.13
CA THR A 212 0.84 -12.30 -0.70
C THR A 212 1.56 -12.16 -2.04
N VAL A 213 1.44 -13.16 -2.92
CA VAL A 213 2.19 -13.22 -4.19
C VAL A 213 1.49 -12.42 -5.29
N PRO A 214 2.18 -11.49 -5.98
CA PRO A 214 1.65 -10.80 -7.16
C PRO A 214 1.75 -11.71 -8.40
N GLU A 215 1.01 -12.82 -8.42
CA GLU A 215 1.16 -13.85 -9.46
C GLU A 215 1.02 -13.31 -10.88
N LEU A 216 0.15 -12.32 -11.08
CA LEU A 216 -0.12 -11.66 -12.35
C LEU A 216 0.47 -10.23 -12.43
N GLY A 217 1.35 -9.85 -11.51
CA GLY A 217 1.87 -8.48 -11.34
C GLY A 217 0.98 -7.60 -10.45
N THR A 218 1.41 -6.36 -10.18
CA THR A 218 0.69 -5.39 -9.34
C THR A 218 0.72 -3.97 -9.94
N PRO A 219 -0.38 -3.20 -9.90
CA PRO A 219 -0.39 -1.81 -10.36
C PRO A 219 0.61 -0.89 -9.63
N LYS A 220 1.02 -1.22 -8.39
CA LYS A 220 2.04 -0.45 -7.67
C LYS A 220 3.34 -0.34 -8.46
N ALA A 221 3.78 -1.42 -9.13
CA ALA A 221 5.00 -1.42 -9.92
C ALA A 221 5.00 -0.32 -11.01
N ILE A 222 3.83 -0.01 -11.58
CA ILE A 222 3.70 1.06 -12.58
C ILE A 222 3.99 2.43 -11.95
N SER A 223 3.38 2.74 -10.81
CA SER A 223 3.64 4.02 -10.12
C SER A 223 5.08 4.13 -9.62
N SER A 224 5.65 3.04 -9.10
CA SER A 224 7.03 2.99 -8.62
C SER A 224 8.01 3.24 -9.78
N MET A 225 7.84 2.55 -10.92
CA MET A 225 8.77 2.67 -12.04
C MET A 225 8.62 3.97 -12.85
N LEU A 226 7.40 4.51 -12.98
CA LEU A 226 7.18 5.74 -13.76
C LEU A 226 7.47 7.01 -12.97
N HIS A 227 7.23 6.98 -11.66
CA HIS A 227 7.24 8.17 -10.80
C HIS A 227 8.19 8.08 -9.60
N GLY A 228 8.71 6.88 -9.27
CA GLY A 228 9.45 6.65 -8.02
C GLY A 228 8.54 6.73 -6.80
N TYR A 229 7.25 6.49 -7.00
CA TYR A 229 6.22 6.67 -6.00
C TYR A 229 6.38 5.68 -4.85
N GLN A 230 6.51 6.18 -3.62
CA GLN A 230 6.78 5.38 -2.41
C GLN A 230 8.10 4.56 -2.45
N GLU A 231 9.08 4.97 -3.27
CA GLU A 231 10.38 4.29 -3.38
C GLU A 231 11.55 5.15 -2.86
N SER A 232 11.27 6.28 -2.22
CA SER A 232 12.31 7.10 -1.61
C SER A 232 12.88 6.42 -0.36
N LEU A 233 14.20 6.47 -0.18
CA LEU A 233 14.91 5.93 0.97
C LEU A 233 15.55 7.05 1.80
N ALA A 234 15.42 6.93 3.13
CA ALA A 234 15.84 7.95 4.08
C ALA A 234 15.39 9.35 3.64
N LYS A 235 14.13 9.46 3.20
CA LYS A 235 13.50 10.75 2.85
C LYS A 235 14.16 11.48 1.69
N GLY A 236 14.67 10.70 0.73
CA GLY A 236 15.40 11.26 -0.40
C GLY A 236 16.88 11.54 -0.14
N VAL A 237 17.37 11.37 1.10
CA VAL A 237 18.80 11.56 1.42
C VAL A 237 19.65 10.44 0.82
N ILE A 238 19.16 9.20 0.87
CA ILE A 238 19.85 8.05 0.27
C ILE A 238 19.38 7.85 -1.17
N MET A 239 18.06 7.93 -1.40
CA MET A 239 17.45 7.81 -2.73
C MET A 239 16.16 8.60 -2.76
N ASN A 240 16.02 9.58 -3.64
CA ASN A 240 14.74 10.26 -3.86
C ASN A 240 13.92 9.58 -4.98
N SER A 241 12.65 9.97 -5.13
CA SER A 241 11.74 9.38 -6.12
C SER A 241 12.27 9.48 -7.57
N ASN A 242 12.94 10.58 -7.93
CA ASN A 242 13.54 10.67 -9.26
C ASN A 242 14.71 9.68 -9.45
N GLU A 243 15.55 9.50 -8.42
CA GLU A 243 16.61 8.49 -8.44
C GLU A 243 16.03 7.06 -8.44
N ALA A 244 14.94 6.81 -7.71
CA ALA A 244 14.30 5.51 -7.61
C ALA A 244 13.68 5.05 -8.94
N ARG A 245 13.01 5.95 -9.68
CA ARG A 245 12.51 5.62 -11.03
C ARG A 245 13.63 5.38 -12.04
N GLU A 246 14.74 6.12 -11.94
CA GLU A 246 15.90 5.88 -12.81
C GLU A 246 16.63 4.58 -12.45
N PHE A 247 16.71 4.23 -11.16
CA PHE A 247 17.22 2.95 -10.67
C PHE A 247 16.38 1.77 -11.20
N SER A 248 15.06 1.84 -11.02
CA SER A 248 14.14 0.76 -11.43
C SER A 248 13.96 0.64 -12.95
N LYS A 249 14.12 1.73 -13.72
CA LYS A 249 14.04 1.73 -15.18
C LYS A 249 14.91 0.66 -15.83
N ASN A 250 16.07 0.37 -15.27
CA ASN A 250 17.00 -0.61 -15.83
C ASN A 250 17.12 -1.88 -15.00
N LEU A 251 16.25 -2.10 -14.01
CA LEU A 251 16.33 -3.21 -13.06
C LEU A 251 15.50 -4.41 -13.54
N PRO A 252 16.11 -5.49 -14.07
CA PRO A 252 15.35 -6.62 -14.62
C PRO A 252 14.28 -7.20 -13.68
N GLY A 253 14.60 -7.32 -12.38
CA GLY A 253 13.69 -7.88 -11.39
C GLY A 253 12.40 -7.09 -11.19
N ALA A 254 12.41 -5.77 -11.40
CA ALA A 254 11.21 -4.93 -11.26
C ALA A 254 10.17 -5.19 -12.37
N TYR A 255 10.63 -5.55 -13.57
CA TYR A 255 9.73 -5.78 -14.70
C TYR A 255 8.80 -6.97 -14.48
N GLY A 256 9.26 -8.00 -13.73
CA GLY A 256 8.48 -9.17 -13.31
C GLY A 256 7.21 -8.85 -12.51
N LEU A 257 7.13 -7.64 -11.96
CA LEU A 257 6.04 -7.19 -11.09
C LEU A 257 5.00 -6.34 -11.82
N LEU A 258 5.24 -5.98 -13.09
CA LEU A 258 4.27 -5.23 -13.89
C LEU A 258 3.04 -6.10 -14.21
N PRO A 259 1.82 -5.54 -14.24
CA PRO A 259 0.63 -6.29 -14.62
C PRO A 259 0.79 -7.02 -15.96
N SER A 260 0.64 -8.34 -15.90
CA SER A 260 0.75 -9.26 -17.02
C SER A 260 -0.44 -9.15 -17.97
N LYS A 261 -0.37 -9.82 -19.12
CA LYS A 261 -1.53 -9.95 -20.01
C LYS A 261 -2.71 -10.62 -19.30
N LYS A 262 -2.45 -11.68 -18.53
CA LYS A 262 -3.47 -12.44 -17.81
C LYS A 262 -4.17 -11.60 -16.73
N PHE A 263 -3.46 -10.64 -16.13
CA PHE A 263 -4.07 -9.68 -15.20
C PHE A 263 -5.29 -9.00 -15.81
N PHE A 264 -5.17 -8.49 -17.04
CA PHE A 264 -6.26 -7.80 -17.75
C PHE A 264 -7.34 -8.75 -18.27
N GLU A 265 -6.96 -9.97 -18.68
CA GLU A 265 -7.92 -11.00 -19.09
C GLU A 265 -8.85 -11.38 -17.94
N ASN A 266 -8.31 -11.51 -16.72
CA ASN A 266 -9.07 -11.84 -15.53
C ASN A 266 -9.77 -10.61 -14.91
N ASN A 267 -9.24 -9.41 -15.14
CA ASN A 267 -9.69 -8.17 -14.52
C ASN A 267 -9.84 -7.06 -15.55
N PRO A 268 -11.05 -6.84 -16.13
CA PRO A 268 -11.29 -5.74 -17.08
C PRO A 268 -11.40 -4.39 -16.34
N VAL A 269 -10.34 -4.01 -15.62
CA VAL A 269 -10.25 -2.78 -14.80
C VAL A 269 -9.35 -1.76 -15.48
N SER A 270 -9.70 -0.48 -15.35
CA SER A 270 -8.84 0.61 -15.79
C SER A 270 -7.73 0.84 -14.76
N ILE A 271 -6.49 0.60 -15.15
CA ILE A 271 -5.32 0.82 -14.29
C ILE A 271 -4.64 2.17 -14.53
N ILE A 272 -4.90 2.82 -15.67
CA ILE A 272 -4.46 4.19 -15.92
C ILE A 272 -5.62 4.98 -16.51
N THR A 273 -5.91 6.14 -15.94
CA THR A 273 -6.91 7.08 -16.45
C THR A 273 -6.21 8.39 -16.79
N ASN A 274 -6.17 8.73 -18.08
CA ASN A 274 -5.63 9.99 -18.56
C ASN A 274 -6.78 10.97 -18.85
N LEU A 275 -6.92 11.99 -18.01
CA LEU A 275 -7.86 13.10 -18.12
C LEU A 275 -7.20 14.39 -18.66
N PHE A 276 -6.00 14.29 -19.25
CA PHE A 276 -5.17 15.44 -19.65
C PHE A 276 -5.58 16.06 -20.99
N SER A 277 -6.02 15.30 -22.02
CA SER A 277 -6.33 15.88 -23.34
C SER A 277 -7.65 15.37 -23.92
N ALA A 278 -7.79 14.04 -24.00
CA ALA A 278 -9.05 13.33 -24.19
C ALA A 278 -9.10 12.29 -23.07
N SER A 279 -10.21 12.19 -22.34
CA SER A 279 -10.36 11.21 -21.27
C SER A 279 -10.18 9.80 -21.83
N THR A 280 -8.99 9.21 -21.68
CA THR A 280 -8.68 7.85 -22.13
C THR A 280 -8.38 6.97 -20.94
N THR A 281 -9.06 5.83 -20.84
CA THR A 281 -8.78 4.78 -19.86
C THR A 281 -7.93 3.69 -20.51
N ILE A 282 -6.98 3.16 -19.74
CA ILE A 282 -6.14 2.03 -20.11
C ILE A 282 -6.54 0.85 -19.25
N ASN A 283 -7.24 -0.08 -19.89
CA ASN A 283 -7.80 -1.28 -19.30
C ASN A 283 -7.35 -2.55 -20.06
N SER A 284 -6.25 -2.46 -20.80
CA SER A 284 -5.70 -3.58 -21.58
C SER A 284 -4.18 -3.61 -21.51
N PHE A 285 -3.63 -4.81 -21.71
CA PHE A 285 -2.19 -5.04 -21.74
C PHE A 285 -1.48 -4.23 -22.83
N GLU A 286 -2.02 -4.22 -24.05
CA GLU A 286 -1.45 -3.43 -25.16
C GLU A 286 -1.53 -1.92 -24.88
N GLY A 287 -2.60 -1.47 -24.23
CA GLY A 287 -2.73 -0.09 -23.80
C GLY A 287 -1.67 0.29 -22.75
N LEU A 288 -1.43 -0.58 -21.76
CA LEU A 288 -0.36 -0.39 -20.77
C LEU A 288 1.00 -0.35 -21.46
N LYS A 289 1.30 -1.34 -22.31
CA LYS A 289 2.55 -1.43 -23.08
C LYS A 289 2.81 -0.15 -23.87
N ASN A 290 1.81 0.34 -24.60
CA ASN A 290 1.93 1.58 -25.34
C ASN A 290 2.17 2.78 -24.43
N PHE A 291 1.55 2.85 -23.24
CA PHE A 291 1.79 3.93 -22.29
C PHE A 291 3.21 3.90 -21.70
N LEU A 292 3.72 2.72 -21.35
CA LEU A 292 5.07 2.58 -20.79
C LEU A 292 6.18 3.05 -21.74
N PHE A 293 5.94 3.03 -23.06
CA PHE A 293 6.95 3.35 -24.08
C PHE A 293 6.66 4.60 -24.91
N ASN A 294 5.39 5.01 -25.00
CA ASN A 294 4.95 6.08 -25.89
C ASN A 294 3.94 7.02 -25.20
N ASN A 295 3.94 7.13 -23.86
CA ASN A 295 3.04 8.09 -23.22
C ASN A 295 3.34 9.52 -23.72
N PRO A 296 2.30 10.34 -23.96
CA PRO A 296 2.46 11.67 -24.57
C PRO A 296 3.04 12.72 -23.61
N PHE A 297 3.29 12.33 -22.36
CA PHE A 297 3.74 13.21 -21.28
C PHE A 297 5.26 13.25 -21.16
N SER A 298 5.90 12.11 -21.42
CA SER A 298 7.31 11.90 -21.21
C SER A 298 8.13 12.95 -21.94
N ARG A 299 9.09 13.52 -21.23
CA ARG A 299 10.08 14.46 -21.77
C ARG A 299 11.44 13.78 -21.75
N ALA A 300 12.32 14.14 -22.70
CA ALA A 300 13.65 13.56 -22.80
C ALA A 300 14.44 13.66 -21.47
N PHE A 301 14.23 14.74 -20.73
CA PHE A 301 14.77 14.94 -19.39
C PHE A 301 13.73 15.65 -18.52
N SER A 302 13.41 15.07 -17.36
CA SER A 302 12.58 15.68 -16.33
C SER A 302 12.98 15.14 -14.96
N SER A 303 13.26 16.03 -14.01
CA SER A 303 13.31 15.67 -12.59
C SER A 303 11.94 15.75 -11.92
N ASN A 304 10.93 16.32 -12.60
CA ASN A 304 9.57 16.36 -12.09
C ASN A 304 8.99 14.93 -12.11
N THR A 305 8.66 14.44 -10.92
CA THR A 305 8.13 13.10 -10.69
C THR A 305 6.65 12.97 -10.99
N ASP A 306 5.92 14.04 -11.29
CA ASP A 306 4.53 13.97 -11.77
C ASP A 306 4.46 13.62 -13.26
N ILE A 307 5.55 13.86 -13.99
CA ILE A 307 5.71 13.46 -15.39
C ILE A 307 6.22 12.02 -15.42
N PRO A 308 5.47 11.05 -15.99
CA PRO A 308 5.93 9.68 -16.09
C PRO A 308 7.14 9.60 -17.04
N ILE A 309 8.10 8.73 -16.74
CA ILE A 309 9.22 8.42 -17.64
C ILE A 309 8.85 7.31 -18.64
N LEU A 310 9.73 7.02 -19.59
CA LEU A 310 9.64 5.85 -20.45
C LEU A 310 10.48 4.69 -19.89
N LEU A 311 9.92 3.48 -19.96
CA LEU A 311 10.58 2.26 -19.50
C LEU A 311 11.41 1.58 -20.60
N ASN A 312 12.24 0.62 -20.19
CA ASN A 312 13.15 -0.12 -21.06
C ASN A 312 12.42 -1.28 -21.76
N GLN A 313 12.19 -1.12 -23.06
CA GLN A 313 11.45 -2.10 -23.87
C GLN A 313 12.12 -3.48 -23.91
N LYS A 314 13.47 -3.56 -23.91
CA LYS A 314 14.20 -4.84 -23.95
C LYS A 314 13.98 -5.65 -22.66
N LEU A 315 13.96 -4.98 -21.51
CA LEU A 315 13.69 -5.63 -20.23
C LEU A 315 12.21 -6.03 -20.10
N PHE A 316 11.30 -5.20 -20.61
CA PHE A 316 9.88 -5.54 -20.64
C PHE A 316 9.59 -6.79 -21.49
N SER A 317 10.25 -6.97 -22.64
CA SER A 317 10.04 -8.18 -23.45
C SER A 317 10.46 -9.47 -22.72
N LYS A 318 11.45 -9.42 -21.83
CA LYS A 318 11.78 -10.56 -20.94
C LYS A 318 10.66 -10.86 -19.95
N ASN A 319 9.96 -9.82 -19.48
CA ASN A 319 8.78 -9.99 -18.62
C ASN A 319 7.59 -10.61 -19.37
N GLU A 320 7.38 -10.21 -20.63
CA GLU A 320 6.37 -10.84 -21.49
C GLU A 320 6.63 -12.34 -21.63
N GLU A 321 7.88 -12.71 -21.86
CA GLU A 321 8.30 -14.12 -21.94
C GLU A 321 8.08 -14.87 -20.61
N LEU A 322 8.42 -14.25 -19.47
CA LEU A 322 8.16 -14.80 -18.14
C LEU A 322 6.69 -15.15 -17.95
N HIS A 323 5.80 -14.16 -18.05
CA HIS A 323 4.38 -14.33 -17.80
C HIS A 323 3.71 -15.29 -18.80
N SER A 324 4.19 -15.34 -20.05
CA SER A 324 3.69 -16.31 -21.04
C SER A 324 3.88 -17.77 -20.64
N GLN A 325 4.83 -18.05 -19.74
CA GLN A 325 5.15 -19.41 -19.31
C GLN A 325 4.62 -19.75 -17.92
N ILE A 326 4.46 -18.76 -17.03
CA ILE A 326 4.11 -18.99 -15.62
C ILE A 326 2.68 -18.63 -15.25
N ASP A 327 1.99 -17.77 -16.00
CA ASP A 327 0.66 -17.28 -15.59
C ASP A 327 -0.37 -18.40 -15.54
N ASP A 328 -0.41 -19.22 -16.59
CA ASP A 328 -1.31 -20.36 -16.75
C ASP A 328 -0.74 -21.67 -16.16
N LEU A 329 0.42 -21.62 -15.48
CA LEU A 329 1.06 -22.81 -14.93
C LEU A 329 0.20 -23.41 -13.81
N LYS A 330 -0.37 -24.59 -14.09
CA LYS A 330 -1.00 -25.46 -13.09
C LYS A 330 0.00 -26.49 -12.60
N MET A 331 0.13 -26.61 -11.29
CA MET A 331 0.94 -27.67 -10.67
C MET A 331 0.27 -29.04 -10.88
N GLN A 332 1.05 -30.12 -10.87
CA GLN A 332 0.52 -31.49 -11.01
C GLN A 332 -0.48 -31.82 -9.89
N ASN A 333 -1.42 -32.74 -10.15
CA ASN A 333 -2.53 -33.06 -9.25
C ASN A 333 -2.10 -33.52 -7.84
N ASP A 334 -0.88 -34.00 -7.68
CA ASP A 334 -0.31 -34.47 -6.41
C ASP A 334 0.42 -33.38 -5.61
N THR A 335 0.61 -32.18 -6.17
CA THR A 335 1.16 -31.02 -5.47
C THR A 335 0.03 -30.07 -5.07
N LYS A 336 -0.15 -29.86 -3.77
CA LYS A 336 -1.16 -28.91 -3.26
C LYS A 336 -0.59 -27.49 -3.26
N VAL A 337 -1.30 -26.56 -3.90
CA VAL A 337 -0.94 -25.13 -3.90
C VAL A 337 -1.94 -24.35 -3.07
N THR A 338 -1.48 -23.79 -1.94
CA THR A 338 -2.25 -22.90 -1.09
C THR A 338 -1.79 -21.47 -1.32
N SER A 339 -2.68 -20.61 -1.80
CA SER A 339 -2.45 -19.17 -1.91
C SER A 339 -3.17 -18.44 -0.79
N ILE A 340 -2.42 -17.61 -0.07
CA ILE A 340 -2.90 -16.74 1.01
C ILE A 340 -2.77 -15.30 0.51
N SER A 341 -3.87 -14.72 0.05
CA SER A 341 -3.96 -13.34 -0.42
C SER A 341 -4.26 -12.41 0.75
N GLY A 342 -3.45 -11.39 0.99
CA GLY A 342 -3.79 -10.37 2.00
C GLY A 342 -4.92 -9.46 1.51
N TRP A 343 -5.76 -9.03 2.44
CA TRP A 343 -6.93 -8.19 2.19
C TRP A 343 -7.12 -7.17 3.32
N GLY A 344 -7.77 -6.05 3.02
CA GLY A 344 -8.23 -5.05 3.97
C GLY A 344 -7.37 -3.79 4.05
N LEU A 345 -6.25 -3.74 3.32
CA LEU A 345 -5.36 -2.58 3.34
C LEU A 345 -5.45 -1.80 2.02
N GLU A 346 -5.40 -0.46 2.11
CA GLU A 346 -5.39 0.43 0.96
C GLU A 346 -4.25 0.12 -0.01
N THR A 347 -4.60 -0.45 -1.16
CA THR A 347 -3.67 -0.99 -2.15
C THR A 347 -3.86 -0.31 -3.49
N ILE A 348 -2.77 0.05 -4.16
CA ILE A 348 -2.80 0.78 -5.44
C ILE A 348 -3.54 -0.04 -6.50
N ALA A 349 -4.65 0.53 -6.98
CA ALA A 349 -5.51 -0.05 -8.00
C ALA A 349 -5.27 0.55 -9.39
N GLY A 350 -4.74 1.77 -9.45
CA GLY A 350 -4.45 2.44 -10.70
C GLY A 350 -3.90 3.86 -10.54
N LEU A 351 -3.67 4.51 -11.67
CA LEU A 351 -3.05 5.82 -11.79
C LEU A 351 -4.00 6.79 -12.51
N PHE A 352 -4.00 8.05 -12.12
CA PHE A 352 -4.76 9.12 -12.76
C PHE A 352 -3.83 10.26 -13.13
N TYR A 353 -3.92 10.70 -14.37
CA TYR A 353 -3.26 11.89 -14.86
C TYR A 353 -4.32 12.93 -15.19
N LYS A 354 -4.19 14.13 -14.64
CA LYS A 354 -5.09 15.25 -14.94
C LYS A 354 -4.27 16.49 -15.28
N LYS A 355 -4.86 17.40 -16.06
CA LYS A 355 -4.32 18.77 -16.14
C LYS A 355 -4.39 19.39 -14.75
N ASP A 356 -3.35 20.11 -14.36
CA ASP A 356 -3.51 21.10 -13.31
C ASP A 356 -4.33 22.28 -13.85
N LYS A 357 -5.66 22.11 -13.91
CA LYS A 357 -6.59 23.14 -14.40
C LYS A 357 -6.54 24.43 -13.59
N LYS A 358 -6.06 24.39 -12.34
CA LYS A 358 -6.07 25.55 -11.45
C LYS A 358 -4.89 26.49 -11.74
N HIS A 359 -3.74 25.94 -12.15
CA HIS A 359 -2.54 26.72 -12.51
C HIS A 359 -2.23 26.76 -14.03
N CYS A 360 -3.13 26.26 -14.88
CA CYS A 360 -3.00 26.35 -16.34
C CYS A 360 -2.89 27.81 -16.82
N LYS A 361 -1.75 28.21 -17.41
CA LYS A 361 -1.57 29.53 -18.02
C LYS A 361 -2.29 29.63 -19.38
N GLY A 362 -3.56 30.04 -19.35
CA GLY A 362 -4.37 30.35 -20.54
C GLY A 362 -5.00 29.13 -21.25
N ASN A 363 -5.61 29.36 -22.41
CA ASN A 363 -6.36 28.34 -23.17
C ASN A 363 -5.48 27.29 -23.89
N ASN A 364 -4.15 27.40 -23.84
CA ASN A 364 -3.25 26.48 -24.56
C ASN A 364 -2.93 25.23 -23.72
N THR A 365 -3.37 24.08 -24.24
CA THR A 365 -3.18 22.71 -23.71
C THR A 365 -1.75 22.31 -23.39
N TYR A 366 -0.74 23.00 -23.92
CA TYR A 366 0.68 22.66 -23.79
C TYR A 366 1.42 23.41 -22.67
N SER A 367 0.73 24.29 -21.95
CA SER A 367 1.31 25.10 -20.86
C SER A 367 0.92 24.64 -19.45
N CYS A 368 0.12 23.58 -19.33
CA CYS A 368 -0.32 23.06 -18.05
C CYS A 368 0.65 21.99 -17.53
N ASP A 369 0.99 22.07 -16.25
CA ASP A 369 1.66 20.98 -15.57
C ASP A 369 0.72 19.76 -15.43
N ILE A 370 1.32 18.58 -15.46
CA ILE A 370 0.64 17.30 -15.30
C ILE A 370 0.60 17.02 -13.81
N ASN A 371 -0.57 16.68 -13.29
CA ASN A 371 -0.72 16.17 -11.93
C ASN A 371 -1.05 14.67 -12.00
N PHE A 372 -0.27 13.89 -11.25
CA PHE A 372 -0.43 12.45 -11.11
C PHE A 372 -0.98 12.13 -9.71
N ARG A 373 -1.92 11.19 -9.63
CA ARG A 373 -2.40 10.59 -8.37
C ARG A 373 -2.66 9.09 -8.55
N VAL A 374 -2.69 8.34 -7.46
CA VAL A 374 -3.10 6.93 -7.47
C VAL A 374 -4.56 6.75 -7.03
N SER A 375 -5.27 5.76 -7.57
CA SER A 375 -6.41 5.17 -6.85
C SER A 375 -5.94 3.99 -6.02
N LYS A 376 -6.63 3.79 -4.91
CA LYS A 376 -6.46 2.65 -4.02
C LYS A 376 -7.82 2.06 -3.66
N ASN A 377 -7.81 0.82 -3.18
CA ASN A 377 -8.94 0.18 -2.52
C ASN A 377 -8.44 -0.86 -1.51
N LYS A 378 -9.33 -1.40 -0.68
CA LYS A 378 -8.99 -2.38 0.37
C LYS A 378 -8.90 -3.83 -0.11
N SER A 379 -9.06 -4.08 -1.40
CA SER A 379 -8.95 -5.41 -2.02
C SER A 379 -7.47 -5.77 -2.25
N GLY A 380 -6.68 -5.76 -1.16
CA GLY A 380 -5.26 -6.06 -1.16
C GLY A 380 -4.57 -5.90 0.20
N ASP A 381 -3.25 -6.02 0.19
CA ASP A 381 -2.39 -6.06 1.38
C ASP A 381 -1.49 -4.83 1.58
N GLY A 382 -1.80 -3.74 0.88
CA GLY A 382 -1.03 -2.50 0.83
C GLY A 382 -0.03 -2.45 -0.34
N THR A 383 0.23 -3.57 -1.02
CA THR A 383 1.15 -3.66 -2.17
C THR A 383 0.54 -4.42 -3.34
N VAL A 384 -0.09 -5.57 -3.07
CA VAL A 384 -0.62 -6.51 -4.06
C VAL A 384 -2.13 -6.58 -3.92
N LEU A 385 -2.83 -6.36 -5.03
CA LEU A 385 -4.28 -6.57 -5.09
C LEU A 385 -4.60 -8.06 -5.05
N THR A 386 -5.71 -8.45 -4.42
CA THR A 386 -6.23 -9.83 -4.49
C THR A 386 -6.46 -10.30 -5.93
N LYS A 387 -6.83 -9.37 -6.82
CA LYS A 387 -6.97 -9.53 -8.28
C LYS A 387 -5.71 -10.00 -8.99
N SER A 388 -4.54 -9.91 -8.34
CA SER A 388 -3.26 -10.39 -8.86
C SER A 388 -3.13 -11.92 -8.77
N ASN A 389 -4.09 -12.62 -8.15
CA ASN A 389 -4.13 -14.07 -8.10
C ASN A 389 -4.38 -14.67 -9.49
N SER A 390 -3.68 -15.75 -9.83
CA SER A 390 -3.82 -16.38 -11.16
C SER A 390 -5.08 -17.25 -11.31
N GLY A 391 -5.68 -17.67 -10.19
CA GLY A 391 -6.76 -18.65 -10.17
C GLY A 391 -6.30 -20.10 -10.41
N ASN A 392 -5.00 -20.36 -10.52
CA ASN A 392 -4.44 -21.71 -10.76
C ASN A 392 -4.08 -22.47 -9.46
N ASN A 393 -4.58 -22.00 -8.32
CA ASN A 393 -4.27 -22.52 -7.00
C ASN A 393 -5.25 -23.63 -6.58
N SER A 394 -4.77 -24.62 -5.81
CA SER A 394 -5.65 -25.67 -5.25
C SER A 394 -6.54 -25.11 -4.15
N ILE A 395 -6.01 -24.19 -3.36
CA ILE A 395 -6.71 -23.49 -2.27
C ILE A 395 -6.39 -22.00 -2.39
N LEU A 396 -7.43 -21.16 -2.30
CA LEU A 396 -7.30 -19.71 -2.17
C LEU A 396 -7.94 -19.29 -0.85
N GLU A 397 -7.18 -18.58 -0.03
CA GLU A 397 -7.64 -17.99 1.22
C GLU A 397 -7.28 -16.50 1.25
N TYR A 398 -8.18 -15.72 1.82
CA TYR A 398 -8.03 -14.30 2.06
C TYR A 398 -7.68 -14.08 3.53
N PHE A 399 -6.60 -13.36 3.78
CA PHE A 399 -6.15 -12.98 5.12
C PHE A 399 -6.52 -11.52 5.39
N ASN A 400 -7.53 -11.32 6.24
CA ASN A 400 -8.06 -10.00 6.58
C ASN A 400 -7.12 -9.28 7.58
N LEU A 401 -6.19 -8.52 7.00
CA LEU A 401 -5.18 -7.74 7.72
C LEU A 401 -5.80 -6.55 8.47
N ASP A 402 -6.89 -5.96 7.96
CA ASP A 402 -7.58 -4.86 8.63
C ASP A 402 -8.16 -5.30 9.97
N SER A 403 -8.92 -6.41 9.97
CA SER A 403 -9.48 -6.98 11.20
C SER A 403 -8.39 -7.40 12.17
N LEU A 404 -7.32 -8.04 11.68
CA LEU A 404 -6.17 -8.42 12.51
C LEU A 404 -5.51 -7.20 13.16
N ASN A 405 -5.20 -6.17 12.38
CA ASN A 405 -4.51 -4.98 12.85
C ASN A 405 -5.34 -4.22 13.89
N LYS A 406 -6.66 -4.09 13.65
CA LYS A 406 -7.62 -3.49 14.60
C LYS A 406 -7.66 -4.27 15.91
N ASP A 407 -7.82 -5.60 15.84
CA ASP A 407 -7.95 -6.44 17.03
C ASP A 407 -6.67 -6.55 17.87
N LYS A 408 -5.53 -6.65 17.20
CA LYS A 408 -4.22 -6.91 17.84
C LYS A 408 -3.46 -5.63 18.13
N ASN A 409 -3.94 -4.47 17.66
CA ASN A 409 -3.23 -3.19 17.71
C ASN A 409 -1.80 -3.31 17.16
N LYS A 410 -1.66 -3.96 15.99
CA LYS A 410 -0.40 -4.16 15.28
C LYS A 410 -0.49 -3.55 13.88
N LYS A 411 0.67 -3.32 13.26
CA LYS A 411 0.80 -2.83 11.88
C LYS A 411 1.41 -3.92 11.00
N ILE A 412 0.61 -4.95 10.71
CA ILE A 412 0.96 -6.01 9.76
C ILE A 412 0.49 -5.59 8.36
N ASN A 413 1.39 -5.63 7.39
CA ASN A 413 1.16 -5.30 5.99
C ASN A 413 1.90 -6.29 5.09
N HIS A 414 1.91 -6.07 3.77
CA HIS A 414 2.64 -6.90 2.81
C HIS A 414 4.07 -7.24 3.26
N ALA A 415 4.89 -6.26 3.65
CA ALA A 415 6.32 -6.46 3.88
C ALA A 415 6.60 -7.35 5.09
N ASN A 416 5.83 -7.22 6.16
CA ASN A 416 6.00 -7.96 7.42
C ASN A 416 4.86 -8.96 7.68
N VAL A 417 4.16 -9.42 6.64
CA VAL A 417 2.99 -10.31 6.80
C VAL A 417 3.34 -11.61 7.55
N LEU A 418 4.58 -12.08 7.38
CA LEU A 418 5.14 -13.26 8.04
C LEU A 418 5.58 -13.00 9.50
N GLU A 419 5.37 -11.80 10.04
CA GLU A 419 5.45 -11.50 11.48
C GLU A 419 4.12 -11.75 12.21
N SER A 420 3.04 -12.09 11.47
CA SER A 420 1.75 -12.43 12.06
C SER A 420 1.77 -13.82 12.69
N THR A 421 1.59 -13.89 14.01
CA THR A 421 1.44 -15.15 14.74
C THR A 421 0.29 -16.01 14.21
N ASP A 422 -0.85 -15.40 13.87
CA ASP A 422 -2.02 -16.12 13.35
C ASP A 422 -1.73 -16.77 11.98
N LEU A 423 -0.95 -16.10 11.12
CA LEU A 423 -0.49 -16.68 9.84
C LEU A 423 0.55 -17.77 10.06
N LEU A 424 1.53 -17.55 10.94
CA LEU A 424 2.57 -18.53 11.24
C LEU A 424 2.01 -19.82 11.84
N ASN A 425 1.00 -19.72 12.70
CA ASN A 425 0.26 -20.87 13.21
C ASN A 425 -0.40 -21.65 12.05
N LYS A 426 -1.06 -20.93 11.12
CA LYS A 426 -1.71 -21.55 9.97
C LYS A 426 -0.73 -22.27 9.03
N ILE A 427 0.42 -21.64 8.77
CA ILE A 427 1.51 -22.24 8.01
C ILE A 427 2.02 -23.49 8.73
N THR A 428 2.22 -23.42 10.04
CA THR A 428 2.67 -24.55 10.87
C THR A 428 1.69 -25.73 10.82
N ASP A 429 0.40 -25.48 10.97
CA ASP A 429 -0.63 -26.53 10.89
C ASP A 429 -0.68 -27.13 9.49
N THR A 430 -0.47 -26.32 8.45
CA THR A 430 -0.37 -26.79 7.06
C THR A 430 0.86 -27.69 6.85
N ILE A 431 2.02 -27.36 7.45
CA ILE A 431 3.22 -28.21 7.40
C ILE A 431 2.98 -29.55 8.11
N LYS A 432 2.24 -29.52 9.23
CA LYS A 432 1.91 -30.71 10.03
C LYS A 432 0.76 -31.53 9.46
N ASP A 433 0.13 -31.07 8.37
CA ASP A 433 -1.13 -31.59 7.82
C ASP A 433 -2.22 -31.77 8.91
N GLN A 434 -2.26 -30.84 9.86
CA GLN A 434 -3.23 -30.85 10.95
C GLN A 434 -4.55 -30.20 10.51
N LYS A 435 -5.67 -30.72 11.03
CA LYS A 435 -6.96 -30.09 10.82
C LYS A 435 -6.95 -28.70 11.49
N PRO A 436 -7.49 -27.66 10.83
CA PRO A 436 -7.55 -26.33 11.41
C PRO A 436 -8.53 -26.30 12.58
N GLU A 437 -8.04 -26.51 13.80
CA GLU A 437 -8.81 -26.39 15.06
C GLU A 437 -8.63 -25.02 15.73
N ASN A 438 -7.77 -24.14 15.20
CA ASN A 438 -7.51 -22.83 15.78
C ASN A 438 -8.70 -21.87 15.55
N PRO A 439 -9.35 -21.37 16.62
CA PRO A 439 -10.48 -20.45 16.49
C PRO A 439 -10.16 -19.14 15.75
N SER A 440 -8.90 -18.71 15.74
CA SER A 440 -8.46 -17.50 15.00
C SER A 440 -8.64 -17.63 13.48
N TYR A 441 -8.68 -18.85 12.94
CA TYR A 441 -8.81 -19.06 11.51
C TYR A 441 -10.14 -18.55 10.97
N GLY A 442 -11.24 -18.80 11.68
CA GLY A 442 -12.55 -18.27 11.30
C GLY A 442 -12.69 -16.76 11.48
N LYS A 443 -11.74 -16.11 12.17
CA LYS A 443 -11.77 -14.66 12.42
C LYS A 443 -11.04 -13.86 11.35
N TYR A 444 -9.89 -14.33 10.91
CA TYR A 444 -9.02 -13.58 10.00
C TYR A 444 -8.86 -14.22 8.61
N PHE A 445 -9.28 -15.47 8.42
CA PHE A 445 -9.13 -16.17 7.16
C PHE A 445 -10.48 -16.58 6.58
N SER A 446 -10.61 -16.47 5.27
CA SER A 446 -11.83 -16.83 4.54
C SER A 446 -11.49 -17.40 3.17
N THR A 447 -12.31 -18.29 2.63
CA THR A 447 -12.18 -18.77 1.24
C THR A 447 -12.94 -17.89 0.24
N THR A 448 -13.81 -17.00 0.73
CA THR A 448 -14.47 -15.96 -0.05
C THR A 448 -13.82 -14.62 0.23
N GLU A 449 -13.64 -13.80 -0.81
CA GLU A 449 -13.08 -12.46 -0.63
C GLU A 449 -13.98 -11.66 0.32
N PRO A 450 -13.43 -11.03 1.37
CA PRO A 450 -14.21 -10.18 2.24
C PRO A 450 -14.79 -8.97 1.48
N ILE A 451 -15.94 -8.50 1.95
CA ILE A 451 -16.60 -7.32 1.39
C ILE A 451 -16.05 -6.09 2.09
N ASP A 452 -15.69 -5.06 1.32
CA ASP A 452 -15.37 -3.75 1.87
C ASP A 452 -16.67 -3.03 2.24
N ASP A 453 -16.90 -2.85 3.54
CA ASP A 453 -18.04 -2.12 4.10
C ASP A 453 -17.62 -0.84 4.80
N SER A 454 -16.40 -0.35 4.53
CA SER A 454 -15.88 0.82 5.22
C SER A 454 -16.66 2.09 4.90
N ASP A 455 -16.61 3.02 5.85
CA ASP A 455 -17.18 4.36 5.75
C ASP A 455 -16.10 5.31 6.24
N ASP A 456 -15.45 6.00 5.31
CA ASP A 456 -14.20 6.73 5.54
C ASP A 456 -14.35 8.22 5.19
N LEU A 457 -13.73 9.07 5.98
CA LEU A 457 -13.47 10.47 5.68
C LEU A 457 -12.14 10.55 4.93
N ARG A 458 -12.19 10.99 3.67
CA ARG A 458 -11.01 11.28 2.87
C ARG A 458 -10.80 12.78 2.73
N ILE A 459 -9.54 13.18 2.85
CA ILE A 459 -9.06 14.55 2.73
C ILE A 459 -7.94 14.55 1.70
N ASP A 460 -8.18 15.19 0.55
CA ASP A 460 -7.16 15.42 -0.47
C ASP A 460 -6.72 16.89 -0.41
N ILE A 461 -5.42 17.11 -0.17
CA ILE A 461 -4.81 18.42 -0.02
C ILE A 461 -3.88 18.65 -1.20
N TYR A 462 -4.11 19.72 -1.92
CA TYR A 462 -3.20 20.20 -2.94
C TYR A 462 -2.28 21.22 -2.28
N SER A 463 -0.97 20.90 -2.32
CA SER A 463 0.16 21.63 -1.70
C SER A 463 0.05 23.16 -1.82
N PRO A 464 0.66 23.96 -0.92
CA PRO A 464 1.75 23.59 -0.01
C PRO A 464 1.33 23.51 1.47
N LEU A 465 0.43 22.58 1.79
CA LEU A 465 0.07 22.28 3.17
C LEU A 465 0.53 20.88 3.58
N ASP A 466 0.92 20.74 4.84
CA ASP A 466 1.01 19.47 5.57
C ASP A 466 -0.23 19.28 6.43
N ILE A 467 -0.51 18.04 6.85
CA ILE A 467 -1.67 17.68 7.66
C ILE A 467 -1.30 16.72 8.79
N ASP A 468 -1.86 17.00 9.97
CA ASP A 468 -1.82 16.17 11.16
C ASP A 468 -3.26 15.91 11.63
N ILE A 469 -3.61 14.64 11.85
CA ILE A 469 -4.90 14.22 12.38
C ILE A 469 -4.69 13.47 13.69
N TYR A 470 -5.43 13.86 14.73
CA TYR A 470 -5.45 13.15 16.00
C TYR A 470 -6.87 12.70 16.35
N ASP A 471 -6.99 11.48 16.90
CA ASP A 471 -8.24 11.02 17.51
C ASP A 471 -8.31 11.32 19.01
N LYS A 472 -9.41 10.89 19.65
CA LYS A 472 -9.65 11.10 21.09
C LYS A 472 -8.64 10.36 21.99
N GLN A 473 -7.98 9.32 21.49
CA GLN A 473 -6.95 8.57 22.21
C GLN A 473 -5.55 9.17 22.02
N GLY A 474 -5.43 10.21 21.20
CA GLY A 474 -4.15 10.86 20.87
C GLY A 474 -3.32 10.08 19.85
N ARG A 475 -3.90 9.08 19.18
CA ARG A 475 -3.27 8.41 18.04
C ARG A 475 -3.23 9.39 16.87
N HIS A 476 -2.22 9.28 16.03
CA HIS A 476 -1.87 10.29 15.03
C HIS A 476 -1.81 9.70 13.61
N VAL A 477 -2.20 10.52 12.64
CA VAL A 477 -1.99 10.30 11.21
C VAL A 477 -1.41 11.56 10.59
N GLY A 478 -0.28 11.44 9.89
CA GLY A 478 0.40 12.58 9.27
C GLY A 478 1.90 12.45 9.36
N LEU A 479 2.61 13.56 9.15
CA LEU A 479 4.07 13.62 9.27
C LEU A 479 4.50 13.57 10.74
N VAL A 480 5.52 12.77 11.07
CA VAL A 480 6.00 12.68 12.46
C VAL A 480 6.80 13.92 12.84
N TYR A 481 6.40 14.66 13.87
CA TYR A 481 7.22 15.75 14.39
C TYR A 481 8.34 15.23 15.29
N ASN A 482 9.59 15.63 15.02
CA ASN A 482 10.72 15.33 15.89
C ASN A 482 11.16 16.58 16.66
N ALA A 483 10.84 16.58 17.96
CA ALA A 483 11.17 17.65 18.88
C ALA A 483 12.69 17.87 19.08
N TYR A 484 13.52 16.84 18.91
CA TYR A 484 14.98 16.96 19.05
C TYR A 484 15.61 17.75 17.89
N TYR A 485 15.09 17.56 16.67
CA TYR A 485 15.55 18.29 15.49
C TYR A 485 14.71 19.53 15.18
N ASN A 486 13.69 19.83 15.99
CA ASN A 486 12.68 20.87 15.76
C ASN A 486 12.15 20.89 14.32
N ARG A 487 11.85 19.70 13.77
CA ARG A 487 11.35 19.56 12.40
C ARG A 487 10.48 18.32 12.25
N TYR A 488 9.61 18.37 11.26
CA TYR A 488 8.90 17.20 10.77
C TYR A 488 9.88 16.24 10.09
N LEU A 489 9.63 14.96 10.33
CA LEU A 489 10.22 13.82 9.68
C LEU A 489 9.30 13.47 8.50
N ASP A 490 9.85 13.28 7.29
CA ASP A 490 9.11 12.67 6.16
C ASP A 490 8.86 11.16 6.38
N ASP A 491 8.63 10.76 7.63
CA ASP A 491 8.05 9.46 7.97
C ASP A 491 6.60 9.74 8.30
N ASP A 492 5.69 9.03 7.65
CA ASP A 492 4.28 9.07 7.95
C ASP A 492 3.95 8.11 9.09
N GLU A 493 3.29 8.64 10.12
CA GLU A 493 2.65 7.81 11.14
C GLU A 493 1.18 7.66 10.79
N TYR A 494 0.64 6.47 11.06
CA TYR A 494 -0.80 6.20 10.95
C TYR A 494 -1.20 5.22 12.04
N THR A 495 -1.19 5.70 13.28
CA THR A 495 -1.54 4.90 14.46
C THR A 495 -3.03 4.86 14.74
N ILE A 496 -3.85 5.69 14.07
CA ILE A 496 -5.31 5.57 14.09
C ILE A 496 -5.73 4.30 13.30
N PRO A 497 -6.44 3.33 13.88
CA PRO A 497 -6.84 2.13 13.17
C PRO A 497 -7.76 2.42 11.97
N GLY A 498 -7.50 1.76 10.84
CA GLY A 498 -8.22 1.99 9.60
C GLY A 498 -7.87 3.30 8.90
N SER A 499 -6.87 4.04 9.38
CA SER A 499 -6.40 5.25 8.73
C SER A 499 -5.33 4.99 7.67
N PHE A 500 -5.12 5.99 6.83
CA PHE A 500 -4.20 5.96 5.70
C PHE A 500 -3.65 7.36 5.42
N TYR A 501 -2.38 7.42 4.99
CA TYR A 501 -1.70 8.62 4.53
C TYR A 501 -0.91 8.30 3.26
N ALA A 502 -0.90 9.21 2.28
CA ALA A 502 0.04 9.17 1.17
C ALA A 502 0.28 10.55 0.55
N GLU A 503 1.50 10.75 0.06
CA GLU A 503 1.89 11.91 -0.74
C GLU A 503 2.16 11.47 -2.17
N THR A 504 1.36 11.97 -3.12
CA THR A 504 1.56 11.75 -4.56
C THR A 504 1.78 13.07 -5.26
N GLY A 505 3.00 13.31 -5.72
CA GLY A 505 3.33 14.57 -6.38
C GLY A 505 3.11 15.77 -5.46
N SER A 506 2.34 16.74 -5.93
CA SER A 506 1.89 17.90 -5.14
C SER A 506 0.63 17.66 -4.30
N THR A 507 0.12 16.42 -4.21
CA THR A 507 -1.13 16.10 -3.50
C THR A 507 -0.85 15.20 -2.29
N LYS A 508 -1.43 15.54 -1.14
CA LYS A 508 -1.47 14.67 0.04
C LYS A 508 -2.88 14.13 0.22
N THR A 509 -3.01 12.83 0.42
CA THR A 509 -4.28 12.15 0.66
C THR A 509 -4.24 11.52 2.05
N VAL A 510 -5.24 11.82 2.87
CA VAL A 510 -5.45 11.19 4.18
C VAL A 510 -6.83 10.58 4.21
N SER A 511 -6.94 9.37 4.77
CA SER A 511 -8.22 8.73 5.04
C SER A 511 -8.29 8.28 6.50
N VAL A 512 -9.41 8.51 7.16
CA VAL A 512 -9.69 8.09 8.53
C VAL A 512 -11.15 7.62 8.63
N PRO A 513 -11.51 6.72 9.56
CA PRO A 513 -12.90 6.26 9.68
C PRO A 513 -13.89 7.42 9.86
N PHE A 514 -14.97 7.45 9.07
CA PHE A 514 -16.01 8.47 9.15
C PHE A 514 -16.83 8.36 10.45
N GLY A 515 -17.46 9.47 10.86
CA GLY A 515 -18.36 9.49 12.02
C GLY A 515 -17.69 9.75 13.36
N GLN A 516 -16.36 9.90 13.39
CA GLN A 516 -15.61 10.26 14.59
C GLN A 516 -15.22 11.74 14.58
N GLU A 517 -15.09 12.32 15.77
CA GLU A 517 -14.51 13.65 15.92
C GLU A 517 -12.99 13.54 15.92
N TYR A 518 -12.36 14.24 14.98
CA TYR A 518 -10.92 14.34 14.88
C TYR A 518 -10.45 15.77 15.14
N LYS A 519 -9.22 15.89 15.63
CA LYS A 519 -8.49 17.14 15.60
C LYS A 519 -7.63 17.16 14.34
N ILE A 520 -8.06 17.92 13.33
CA ILE A 520 -7.38 18.00 12.03
C ILE A 520 -6.69 19.35 11.91
N MET A 521 -5.38 19.33 11.76
CA MET A 521 -4.50 20.49 11.76
C MET A 521 -3.75 20.49 10.44
N MET A 522 -3.65 21.63 9.77
CA MET A 522 -2.85 21.78 8.56
C MET A 522 -1.93 23.00 8.66
N ARG A 523 -0.77 22.94 8.01
CA ARG A 523 0.25 24.00 8.09
C ARG A 523 0.90 24.23 6.75
N GLY A 524 1.19 25.49 6.45
CA GLY A 524 1.95 25.84 5.26
C GLY A 524 3.41 25.42 5.40
N ASN A 525 3.92 24.72 4.39
CA ASN A 525 5.32 24.30 4.33
C ASN A 525 6.13 25.01 3.24
N ASP A 526 5.45 25.69 2.33
CA ASP A 526 6.03 26.52 1.29
C ASP A 526 5.10 27.71 0.97
N VAL A 527 5.57 28.59 0.08
CA VAL A 527 4.81 29.72 -0.44
C VAL A 527 4.05 29.28 -1.69
N GLY A 528 2.73 29.39 -1.68
CA GLY A 528 1.90 29.01 -2.82
C GLY A 528 0.41 29.23 -2.57
N VAL A 529 -0.41 28.47 -3.28
CA VAL A 529 -1.86 28.41 -3.06
C VAL A 529 -2.27 26.98 -2.83
N PHE A 530 -3.26 26.76 -1.98
CA PHE A 530 -3.71 25.42 -1.61
C PHE A 530 -5.20 25.22 -1.88
N VAL A 531 -5.59 23.95 -1.99
CA VAL A 531 -6.99 23.49 -2.09
C VAL A 531 -7.15 22.30 -1.17
N VAL A 532 -8.30 22.18 -0.52
CA VAL A 532 -8.65 20.98 0.26
C VAL A 532 -9.97 20.42 -0.28
N ASP A 533 -9.94 19.18 -0.75
CA ASP A 533 -11.13 18.40 -1.10
C ASP A 533 -11.46 17.46 0.07
N LEU A 534 -12.75 17.40 0.42
CA LEU A 534 -13.29 16.45 1.40
C LEU A 534 -14.25 15.49 0.70
N SER A 535 -14.13 14.21 1.02
CA SER A 535 -15.14 13.23 0.64
C SER A 535 -15.45 12.24 1.76
N ARG A 536 -16.70 11.78 1.76
CA ARG A 536 -17.10 10.58 2.49
C ARG A 536 -17.15 9.43 1.50
N GLU A 537 -16.30 8.44 1.69
CA GLU A 537 -16.21 7.25 0.86
C GLU A 537 -16.86 6.07 1.58
N LYS A 538 -17.81 5.39 0.92
CA LYS A 538 -18.35 4.11 1.38
C LYS A 538 -17.94 3.01 0.43
N ALA A 539 -17.30 1.96 0.94
CA ALA A 539 -16.78 0.87 0.12
C ALA A 539 -15.92 1.37 -1.08
N GLY A 540 -15.11 2.43 -0.84
CA GLY A 540 -14.29 3.08 -1.86
C GLY A 540 -15.03 3.99 -2.84
N GLU A 541 -16.35 4.16 -2.73
CA GLU A 541 -17.14 5.07 -3.57
C GLU A 541 -17.48 6.38 -2.86
N ASN A 542 -17.22 7.50 -3.53
CA ASN A 542 -17.59 8.82 -3.03
C ASN A 542 -19.12 8.96 -2.93
N THR A 543 -19.62 9.12 -1.71
CA THR A 543 -21.05 9.33 -1.44
C THR A 543 -21.41 10.80 -1.32
N ILE A 544 -20.54 11.59 -0.68
CA ILE A 544 -20.72 13.04 -0.48
C ILE A 544 -19.35 13.69 -0.62
N THR A 545 -19.27 14.80 -1.36
CA THR A 545 -18.00 15.52 -1.58
C THR A 545 -18.20 17.02 -1.44
N THR A 546 -17.16 17.73 -1.02
CA THR A 546 -17.10 19.19 -1.02
C THR A 546 -15.65 19.65 -1.12
N SER A 547 -15.43 20.90 -1.50
CA SER A 547 -14.10 21.47 -1.64
C SER A 547 -14.01 22.80 -0.91
N PHE A 548 -12.82 23.13 -0.43
CA PHE A 548 -12.45 24.49 -0.07
C PHE A 548 -11.70 25.11 -1.24
N SER A 549 -12.24 26.23 -1.72
CA SER A 549 -11.64 27.05 -2.76
C SER A 549 -10.19 27.41 -2.49
N GLU A 550 -9.49 27.72 -3.58
CA GLU A 550 -8.10 28.16 -3.54
C GLU A 550 -7.90 29.33 -2.58
N LEU A 551 -6.88 29.24 -1.73
CA LEU A 551 -6.41 30.29 -0.81
C LEU A 551 -4.88 30.30 -0.80
N VAL A 552 -4.27 31.42 -0.38
CA VAL A 552 -2.81 31.51 -0.27
C VAL A 552 -2.31 30.74 0.95
N ALA A 553 -1.18 30.06 0.82
CA ALA A 553 -0.44 29.48 1.93
C ALA A 553 0.97 30.04 1.97
N THR A 554 1.45 30.28 3.19
CA THR A 554 2.84 30.60 3.49
C THR A 554 3.30 29.72 4.65
N PRO A 555 4.61 29.68 4.94
CA PRO A 555 5.13 28.99 6.13
C PRO A 555 4.58 29.48 7.48
N LEU A 556 3.84 30.60 7.54
CA LEU A 556 3.12 31.04 8.74
C LEU A 556 1.68 30.54 8.81
N THR A 557 1.15 29.98 7.72
CA THR A 557 -0.26 29.61 7.63
C THR A 557 -0.54 28.40 8.49
N ASN A 558 -1.49 28.54 9.42
CA ASN A 558 -1.95 27.49 10.32
C ASN A 558 -3.47 27.34 10.15
N ILE A 559 -3.94 26.10 10.06
CA ILE A 559 -5.36 25.80 9.80
C ILE A 559 -5.86 24.71 10.75
N GLU A 560 -6.99 24.96 11.38
CA GLU A 560 -7.78 23.92 12.05
C GLU A 560 -9.00 23.60 11.18
N LEU A 561 -9.03 22.39 10.62
CA LEU A 561 -10.15 21.89 9.83
C LEU A 561 -11.15 21.18 10.75
N VAL A 562 -12.40 21.63 10.68
CA VAL A 562 -13.55 21.00 11.33
C VAL A 562 -14.37 20.30 10.25
N VAL A 563 -14.75 19.05 10.49
CA VAL A 563 -15.54 18.23 9.55
C VAL A 563 -16.79 17.71 10.24
N GLY A 564 -17.95 17.86 9.58
CA GLY A 564 -19.20 17.28 10.07
C GLY A 564 -19.18 15.75 10.07
N THR A 565 -19.65 15.13 11.15
CA THR A 565 -19.54 13.68 11.40
C THR A 565 -20.78 12.88 10.97
N SER A 566 -21.78 13.51 10.36
CA SER A 566 -22.96 12.82 9.81
C SER A 566 -23.24 13.27 8.38
N SER A 567 -24.05 12.51 7.63
CA SER A 567 -24.44 12.92 6.27
C SER A 567 -25.04 14.33 6.21
N GLU A 568 -25.82 14.69 7.24
CA GLU A 568 -26.55 15.95 7.32
C GLU A 568 -25.65 17.12 7.69
N THR A 569 -24.64 16.88 8.52
CA THR A 569 -23.70 17.89 9.01
C THR A 569 -22.46 18.01 8.14
N PHE A 570 -22.10 16.97 7.35
CA PHE A 570 -20.87 16.95 6.54
C PHE A 570 -20.70 18.19 5.65
N LEU A 571 -21.76 18.60 4.94
CA LEU A 571 -21.71 19.77 4.08
C LEU A 571 -21.95 21.09 4.83
N LYS A 572 -22.70 21.06 5.94
CA LYS A 572 -23.16 22.25 6.66
C LYS A 572 -22.15 22.74 7.69
N ASP A 573 -21.49 21.81 8.36
CA ASP A 573 -20.69 22.04 9.55
C ASP A 573 -19.20 21.81 9.31
N SER A 574 -18.79 21.61 8.05
CA SER A 574 -17.37 21.57 7.67
C SER A 574 -16.83 22.96 7.34
N TYR A 575 -15.76 23.37 8.02
CA TYR A 575 -15.13 24.67 7.86
C TYR A 575 -13.67 24.67 8.30
N MET A 576 -12.88 25.63 7.80
CA MET A 576 -11.49 25.85 8.19
C MET A 576 -11.37 27.14 9.00
N ASN A 577 -10.79 27.06 10.19
CA ASN A 577 -10.32 28.22 10.94
C ASN A 577 -8.86 28.47 10.52
N ILE A 578 -8.57 29.63 9.92
CA ILE A 578 -7.27 29.90 9.31
C ILE A 578 -6.61 31.08 10.00
N ASP A 579 -5.33 30.91 10.33
CA ASP A 579 -4.37 31.91 10.78
C ASP A 579 -3.33 32.08 9.67
N PHE A 580 -3.20 33.28 9.10
CA PHE A 580 -2.23 33.56 8.03
C PHE A 580 -0.97 34.24 8.52
N ASP A 581 -0.97 34.81 9.73
CA ASP A 581 0.12 35.62 10.26
C ASP A 581 0.93 34.94 11.37
N GLY A 582 0.54 33.73 11.75
CA GLY A 582 1.23 32.89 12.73
C GLY A 582 1.01 33.37 14.16
N ASP A 583 0.03 34.24 14.43
CA ASP A 583 -0.27 34.74 15.77
C ASP A 583 -1.14 33.76 16.61
N GLN A 584 -1.50 32.61 16.01
CA GLN A 584 -2.33 31.53 16.58
C GLN A 584 -3.80 31.92 16.80
N MET A 585 -4.23 33.06 16.25
CA MET A 585 -5.62 33.51 16.25
C MET A 585 -6.22 33.31 14.87
N THR A 586 -7.48 32.88 14.85
CA THR A 586 -8.21 32.76 13.60
C THR A 586 -8.43 34.14 12.96
N ASP A 587 -7.86 34.33 11.78
CA ASP A 587 -8.09 35.50 10.92
C ASP A 587 -9.42 35.41 10.21
N ILE A 588 -9.70 34.23 9.64
CA ILE A 588 -10.90 33.97 8.84
C ILE A 588 -11.45 32.57 9.10
N VAL A 589 -12.75 32.43 8.90
CA VAL A 589 -13.42 31.14 8.77
C VAL A 589 -13.77 30.90 7.30
N SER A 590 -13.16 29.89 6.69
CA SER A 590 -13.51 29.46 5.34
C SER A 590 -14.53 28.34 5.39
N ARG A 591 -15.69 28.56 4.78
CA ARG A 591 -16.70 27.52 4.54
C ARG A 591 -16.33 26.69 3.32
N SER A 592 -17.04 25.59 3.05
CA SER A 592 -16.84 24.83 1.81
C SER A 592 -17.59 25.46 0.63
N ASP A 593 -17.29 25.03 -0.59
CA ASP A 593 -17.90 25.55 -1.82
C ASP A 593 -19.37 25.16 -1.93
N GLU A 594 -19.70 23.92 -1.54
CA GLU A 594 -21.08 23.43 -1.50
C GLU A 594 -21.93 24.23 -0.50
N TYR A 595 -21.40 24.51 0.70
CA TYR A 595 -22.06 25.37 1.69
C TYR A 595 -22.40 26.75 1.12
N ARG A 596 -21.49 27.33 0.32
CA ARG A 596 -21.71 28.63 -0.32
C ARG A 596 -22.67 28.59 -1.52
N GLY A 597 -23.13 27.41 -1.93
CA GLY A 597 -23.94 27.25 -3.15
C GLY A 597 -23.20 27.69 -4.41
N SER A 598 -21.88 27.52 -4.44
CA SER A 598 -21.03 28.04 -5.52
C SER A 598 -21.20 27.25 -6.81
N THR A 599 -21.66 27.91 -7.87
CA THR A 599 -21.83 27.31 -9.21
C THR A 599 -20.68 27.64 -10.18
N THR A 600 -19.69 28.40 -9.72
CA THR A 600 -18.58 28.87 -10.56
C THR A 600 -17.51 27.80 -10.78
N THR A 601 -16.98 27.72 -11.99
CA THR A 601 -15.85 26.83 -12.34
C THR A 601 -14.49 27.47 -12.12
N TRP A 602 -14.45 28.72 -11.66
CA TRP A 602 -13.22 29.44 -11.37
C TRP A 602 -12.50 28.85 -10.14
N PRO A 603 -11.15 28.80 -10.12
CA PRO A 603 -10.36 28.34 -8.98
C PRO A 603 -10.62 29.13 -7.70
N ILE A 604 -10.71 30.47 -7.82
CA ILE A 604 -11.01 31.38 -6.71
C ILE A 604 -12.53 31.61 -6.65
N ARG A 605 -13.23 30.91 -5.75
CA ARG A 605 -14.68 31.05 -5.59
C ARG A 605 -15.06 31.96 -4.41
N ASP A 606 -14.25 31.95 -3.35
CA ASP A 606 -14.36 32.88 -2.22
C ASP A 606 -13.32 34.02 -2.32
N ILE A 607 -13.58 34.92 -3.26
CA ILE A 607 -12.67 36.04 -3.56
C ILE A 607 -12.47 37.02 -2.37
N GLN A 608 -13.44 37.12 -1.46
CA GLN A 608 -13.28 37.99 -0.29
C GLN A 608 -12.30 37.36 0.71
N SER A 609 -12.46 36.07 1.01
CA SER A 609 -11.50 35.36 1.86
C SER A 609 -10.10 35.33 1.23
N TYR A 610 -10.02 35.21 -0.10
CA TYR A 610 -8.76 35.28 -0.83
C TYR A 610 -8.06 36.65 -0.65
N LEU A 611 -8.77 37.76 -0.89
CA LEU A 611 -8.19 39.10 -0.75
C LEU A 611 -7.82 39.41 0.70
N GLU A 612 -8.60 38.94 1.68
CA GLU A 612 -8.26 39.09 3.10
C GLU A 612 -7.04 38.24 3.49
N SER A 613 -6.89 37.04 2.93
CA SER A 613 -5.67 36.24 3.11
C SER A 613 -4.41 36.97 2.61
N MET A 614 -4.48 37.56 1.40
CA MET A 614 -3.38 38.36 0.87
C MET A 614 -3.08 39.59 1.74
N ARG A 615 -4.14 40.28 2.22
CA ARG A 615 -4.00 41.43 3.11
C ARG A 615 -3.23 41.05 4.38
N LYS A 616 -3.65 39.97 5.04
CA LYS A 616 -3.04 39.48 6.27
C LYS A 616 -1.57 39.14 6.09
N VAL A 617 -1.26 38.38 5.05
CA VAL A 617 0.13 38.06 4.71
C VAL A 617 0.97 39.33 4.49
N ILE A 618 0.49 40.31 3.70
CA ILE A 618 1.22 41.56 3.42
C ILE A 618 1.59 42.33 4.68
N VAL A 619 0.66 42.46 5.64
CA VAL A 619 0.89 43.17 6.90
C VAL A 619 1.96 42.48 7.74
N THR A 620 2.06 41.16 7.65
CA THR A 620 3.01 40.36 8.43
C THR A 620 4.43 40.37 7.86
N LEU A 621 4.60 40.73 6.58
CA LEU A 621 5.92 40.73 5.92
C LEU A 621 6.91 41.77 6.49
N GLY A 622 6.46 42.73 7.29
CA GLY A 622 7.31 43.82 7.80
C GLY A 622 7.93 44.63 6.65
N LEU A 623 7.10 45.08 5.71
CA LEU A 623 7.53 45.89 4.57
C LEU A 623 7.76 47.34 5.00
N SER A 624 8.46 48.12 4.17
CA SER A 624 8.49 49.57 4.39
C SER A 624 7.07 50.13 4.21
N SER A 625 6.68 51.14 5.00
CA SER A 625 5.31 51.68 4.99
C SER A 625 4.84 52.12 3.61
N LYS A 626 5.77 52.58 2.75
CA LYS A 626 5.46 52.94 1.35
C LYS A 626 5.09 51.72 0.51
N VAL A 627 5.85 50.64 0.63
CA VAL A 627 5.64 49.40 -0.13
C VAL A 627 4.38 48.69 0.37
N GLU A 628 4.20 48.57 1.68
CA GLU A 628 3.01 47.99 2.30
C GLU A 628 1.73 48.71 1.85
N LYS A 629 1.70 50.04 1.97
CA LYS A 629 0.55 50.85 1.55
C LYS A 629 0.26 50.70 0.05
N SER A 630 1.29 50.54 -0.78
CA SER A 630 1.11 50.28 -2.21
C SER A 630 0.39 48.96 -2.48
N TRP A 631 0.75 47.89 -1.76
CA TRP A 631 0.08 46.59 -1.86
C TRP A 631 -1.34 46.63 -1.32
N LEU A 632 -1.54 47.20 -0.13
CA LEU A 632 -2.87 47.33 0.47
C LEU A 632 -3.82 48.13 -0.42
N ASN A 633 -3.36 49.23 -1.04
CA ASN A 633 -4.17 50.00 -1.98
C ASN A 633 -4.59 49.18 -3.22
N ARG A 634 -3.71 48.30 -3.74
CA ARG A 634 -4.07 47.42 -4.87
C ARG A 634 -5.14 46.41 -4.46
N ILE A 635 -4.98 45.78 -3.29
CA ILE A 635 -5.98 44.86 -2.72
C ILE A 635 -7.32 45.58 -2.51
N ASP A 636 -7.29 46.77 -1.91
CA ASP A 636 -8.48 47.60 -1.66
C ASP A 636 -9.19 47.99 -2.97
N THR A 637 -8.43 48.30 -4.02
CA THR A 637 -8.99 48.63 -5.34
C THR A 637 -9.79 47.45 -5.90
N ILE A 638 -9.28 46.22 -5.76
CA ILE A 638 -9.97 45.01 -6.22
C ILE A 638 -11.18 44.71 -5.32
N SER A 639 -11.04 44.79 -4.00
CA SER A 639 -12.13 44.56 -3.04
C SER A 639 -13.33 45.49 -3.24
N ASN A 640 -13.09 46.69 -3.77
CA ASN A 640 -14.12 47.69 -4.06
C ASN A 640 -14.85 47.50 -5.39
N ILE A 641 -14.48 46.50 -6.21
CA ILE A 641 -15.23 46.14 -7.42
C ILE A 641 -16.65 45.71 -7.01
N ASP A 642 -17.69 46.25 -7.67
CA ASP A 642 -19.10 46.06 -7.27
C ASP A 642 -19.50 44.57 -7.17
N GLN A 643 -18.97 43.72 -8.05
CA GLN A 643 -19.21 42.27 -8.03
C GLN A 643 -18.62 41.55 -6.81
N ILE A 644 -17.65 42.17 -6.13
CA ILE A 644 -17.05 41.67 -4.87
C ILE A 644 -17.71 42.35 -3.68
N ARG A 645 -17.86 43.68 -3.71
CA ARG A 645 -18.37 44.49 -2.60
C ARG A 645 -19.75 44.03 -2.13
N ASN A 646 -20.57 43.54 -3.06
CA ASN A 646 -21.93 43.06 -2.77
C ASN A 646 -21.98 41.59 -2.32
N ARG A 647 -20.84 40.88 -2.24
CA ARG A 647 -20.79 39.50 -1.72
C ARG A 647 -20.77 39.48 -0.18
N PRO A 648 -21.17 38.37 0.45
CA PRO A 648 -21.07 38.20 1.91
C PRO A 648 -19.67 38.52 2.42
N ARG A 649 -19.60 39.25 3.54
CA ARG A 649 -18.33 39.57 4.22
C ARG A 649 -17.64 38.31 4.71
N VAL A 650 -16.31 38.34 4.75
CA VAL A 650 -15.49 37.29 5.37
C VAL A 650 -15.93 37.07 6.81
N GLU A 651 -16.22 35.81 7.14
CA GLU A 651 -16.55 35.39 8.49
C GLU A 651 -15.28 35.47 9.36
N ARG A 652 -15.35 36.21 10.47
CA ARG A 652 -14.25 36.38 11.42
C ARG A 652 -14.71 35.94 12.80
N ILE A 653 -13.85 35.21 13.51
CA ILE A 653 -14.11 34.80 14.89
C ILE A 653 -12.82 35.01 15.68
N ILE A 654 -12.91 35.63 16.85
CA ILE A 654 -11.78 35.69 17.81
C ILE A 654 -11.72 34.33 18.51
N LYS A 655 -11.18 33.33 17.81
CA LYS A 655 -10.94 31.98 18.30
C LYS A 655 -9.44 31.72 18.28
N ARG A 656 -8.91 31.18 19.36
CA ARG A 656 -7.53 30.69 19.40
C ARG A 656 -7.47 29.28 18.84
N LEU A 657 -6.46 28.96 18.02
CA LEU A 657 -6.25 27.60 17.55
C LEU A 657 -5.89 26.67 18.72
N SER A 658 -6.31 25.40 18.63
CA SER A 658 -6.41 24.49 19.78
C SER A 658 -5.08 23.90 20.31
N ARG A 659 -3.88 24.27 19.79
CA ARG A 659 -2.55 23.88 20.33
C ARG A 659 -1.46 24.91 19.99
N LYS A 660 -0.65 25.34 20.98
CA LYS A 660 0.40 26.37 20.77
C LYS A 660 1.75 25.83 20.31
N ASP A 661 2.11 24.63 20.76
CA ASP A 661 3.48 24.11 20.65
C ASP A 661 3.76 23.42 19.31
N GLU A 662 2.72 23.33 18.48
CA GLU A 662 2.76 22.64 17.20
C GLU A 662 2.81 23.63 16.02
N TYR A 663 2.35 24.87 16.16
CA TYR A 663 2.32 25.81 15.03
C TYR A 663 3.62 26.59 14.86
N HIS A 664 3.90 27.02 13.61
CA HIS A 664 5.04 27.89 13.32
C HIS A 664 4.82 29.27 13.98
N ASN A 665 5.80 29.71 14.77
CA ASN A 665 5.88 31.06 15.34
C ASN A 665 7.12 31.82 14.83
N ASP A 666 7.82 31.28 13.83
CA ASP A 666 9.06 31.85 13.30
C ASP A 666 8.79 33.03 12.37
N LYS A 667 9.80 33.87 12.12
CA LYS A 667 9.67 34.98 11.17
C LYS A 667 9.88 34.50 9.73
N ILE A 668 9.14 35.07 8.79
CA ILE A 668 9.36 34.90 7.35
C ILE A 668 10.80 35.34 7.00
N THR A 669 11.53 34.49 6.29
CA THR A 669 12.87 34.81 5.76
C THR A 669 12.80 35.77 4.57
N ASP A 670 13.87 36.51 4.27
CA ASP A 670 13.91 37.41 3.10
C ASP A 670 13.66 36.68 1.76
N LYS A 671 14.11 35.42 1.67
CA LYS A 671 13.85 34.56 0.50
C LYS A 671 12.35 34.26 0.37
N GLN A 672 11.70 33.85 1.45
CA GLN A 672 10.25 33.59 1.47
C GLN A 672 9.45 34.87 1.23
N LYS A 673 9.86 36.01 1.82
CA LYS A 673 9.26 37.32 1.58
C LYS A 673 9.28 37.69 0.10
N THR A 674 10.42 37.48 -0.57
CA THR A 674 10.56 37.71 -2.01
C THR A 674 9.65 36.77 -2.82
N ALA A 675 9.58 35.48 -2.45
CA ALA A 675 8.70 34.52 -3.08
C ALA A 675 7.22 34.91 -2.94
N ILE A 676 6.79 35.36 -1.76
CA ILE A 676 5.41 35.81 -1.49
C ILE A 676 5.05 37.01 -2.36
N LEU A 677 5.93 38.03 -2.42
CA LEU A 677 5.67 39.21 -3.24
C LEU A 677 5.59 38.86 -4.74
N ASN A 678 6.48 37.99 -5.22
CA ASN A 678 6.45 37.52 -6.62
C ASN A 678 5.15 36.75 -6.92
N LEU A 679 4.75 35.86 -6.02
CA LEU A 679 3.48 35.12 -6.11
C LEU A 679 2.30 36.10 -6.19
N PHE A 680 2.27 37.13 -5.35
CA PHE A 680 1.17 38.09 -5.32
C PHE A 680 1.16 39.00 -6.56
N GLU A 681 2.32 39.33 -7.13
CA GLU A 681 2.39 40.05 -8.41
C GLU A 681 1.80 39.21 -9.55
N GLU A 682 1.99 37.89 -9.52
CA GLU A 682 1.41 36.97 -10.49
C GLU A 682 -0.11 36.79 -10.31
N LEU A 683 -0.57 36.69 -9.05
CA LEU A 683 -1.96 36.35 -8.74
C LEU A 683 -2.91 37.56 -8.76
N LEU A 684 -2.49 38.75 -8.33
CA LEU A 684 -3.40 39.91 -8.26
C LEU A 684 -4.11 40.24 -9.59
N PRO A 685 -3.43 40.24 -10.75
CA PRO A 685 -4.10 40.46 -12.04
C PRO A 685 -5.16 39.40 -12.34
N TYR A 686 -4.91 38.14 -11.95
CA TYR A 686 -5.84 37.04 -12.12
C TYR A 686 -7.07 37.19 -11.22
N VAL A 687 -6.86 37.59 -9.95
CA VAL A 687 -7.95 37.91 -9.02
C VAL A 687 -8.81 39.06 -9.55
N GLU A 688 -8.18 40.14 -10.05
CA GLU A 688 -8.89 41.28 -10.65
C GLU A 688 -9.70 40.89 -11.89
N SER A 689 -9.15 40.03 -12.76
CA SER A 689 -9.89 39.52 -13.93
C SER A 689 -11.10 38.67 -13.51
N THR A 690 -10.90 37.79 -12.53
CA THR A 690 -11.95 36.94 -11.94
C THR A 690 -13.05 37.81 -11.33
N ALA A 691 -12.68 38.85 -10.58
CA ALA A 691 -13.60 39.81 -9.97
C ALA A 691 -14.53 40.47 -11.00
N ARG A 692 -13.97 40.83 -12.16
CA ARG A 692 -14.68 41.50 -13.26
C ARG A 692 -15.46 40.55 -14.16
N GLY A 693 -15.40 39.23 -13.92
CA GLY A 693 -16.07 38.22 -14.74
C GLY A 693 -15.48 38.06 -16.15
N LYS A 694 -14.25 38.53 -16.39
CA LYS A 694 -13.56 38.38 -17.68
C LYS A 694 -12.76 37.08 -17.69
N LYS A 695 -13.02 36.17 -18.63
CA LYS A 695 -12.18 34.98 -18.87
C LYS A 695 -10.72 35.42 -19.07
N GLY A 696 -9.83 34.93 -18.22
CA GLY A 696 -8.38 35.16 -18.30
C GLY A 696 -7.75 34.51 -19.52
#